data_AF-G9PL13-F1
#
_entry.id   AF-G9PL13-F1
#
_cell.length_a   1.000
_cell.length_b   1.000
_cell.length_c   1.000
_cell.angle_alpha   90.00
_cell.angle_beta   90.00
_cell.angle_gamma   90.00
#
_symmetry.space_group_name_H-M   'P 1'
#
loop_
_entity.id
_entity.type
_entity.pdbx_description
1 polymer ?
#
loop_
_entity_poly.entity_id
_entity_poly.type
_entity_poly.pdbx_seq_one_letter_code
_entity_poly.pdbx_strand_id
1 'polypeptide(L)'
;MSYDVIVIGSGIGGLTTAGLLARAAGKRVLVLERHTEPGGLTHTFRRDGASWDVGVHYIGQVGPGSRARAYFDYLSGGELEWNRMPNAYDRFVYPDLDLSVSSDPDRYERELVAAFPQEARAIHRYFKAVRRTTAWTTMSFVQGMVPRPMTSLLRLAQRMGGRTATGTTKAYLDAHFRSPELKAVLASQWGDYGLPPSRSAFAVHAMVVSHYLEGGWFPQGGSARIARTFEKGIEQAGGAVRVAQEVTEILLDDGAASGVRVMDHRGPLSRERVYHAPVIVSAVGASNTFNRLLPTSGDIGRLTGPARRTLTNLGTGTSAVTVFLRLRDDPRSIGLDGGNIWVNRDLDHERTQEHSVCLVEGRPHDVFVSFPSVKSGESPHTAEIISFCDADSFRQWADLPKGDRGPDYSALKERVARGMLDLAESAAPGLSDLVDYLEVSTPLTYAHYTAHPAGAFYGPPATPLRYRSDPLGPRTAIPRLFLSGQDAGSTGIMGAMMGGLAAACQVLGPRGYSTITSALREAPASPDPQGARALPGGKYHAVLVSKRRLTPSVWDVTLHVDGQIEHWAPGQFARLHVGDNAWRDYSIAGLDDHRLRLLISTRTGGRGSQFIENADKGVTTVVELPLGGFGLADSDRRRLFIATGTGIAPMLAMFAQAPGLEHDTLVFGCRNREEDLTTVIDSPMPGRVLRCLSREEAPRAFHGRVTDALPGLAGSSGLDPRSTEVYLCGSAAMVADTRRLLERAGYDSIHTEPY
;
A
#
# COMPACT_ATOMS: atom_id res chain seq x y z
N MET A 1 6.14 28.82 -4.52
CA MET A 1 5.07 28.71 -5.53
C MET A 1 3.73 28.54 -4.82
N SER A 2 2.65 29.16 -5.29
CA SER A 2 1.30 28.98 -4.75
C SER A 2 0.59 27.79 -5.42
N TYR A 3 -0.08 26.94 -4.65
CA TYR A 3 -0.95 25.88 -5.18
C TYR A 3 -2.41 26.30 -5.14
N ASP A 4 -3.21 25.83 -6.09
CA ASP A 4 -4.66 26.10 -6.12
C ASP A 4 -5.42 25.18 -5.17
N VAL A 5 -4.92 23.95 -5.00
CA VAL A 5 -5.56 22.90 -4.21
C VAL A 5 -4.48 22.09 -3.50
N ILE A 6 -4.69 21.79 -2.22
CA ILE A 6 -3.92 20.78 -1.48
C ILE A 6 -4.79 19.55 -1.27
N VAL A 7 -4.28 18.38 -1.62
CA VAL A 7 -4.89 17.08 -1.36
C VAL A 7 -4.07 16.36 -0.29
N ILE A 8 -4.72 15.98 0.80
CA ILE A 8 -4.10 15.27 1.93
C ILE A 8 -4.30 13.77 1.72
N GLY A 9 -3.22 13.02 1.54
CA GLY A 9 -3.21 11.58 1.28
C GLY A 9 -3.22 11.22 -0.21
N SER A 10 -2.38 10.25 -0.59
CA SER A 10 -2.22 9.77 -1.97
C SER A 10 -2.94 8.45 -2.25
N GLY A 11 -3.92 8.07 -1.43
CA GLY A 11 -4.83 6.97 -1.76
C GLY A 11 -5.56 7.22 -3.10
N ILE A 12 -6.13 6.18 -3.70
CA ILE A 12 -6.81 6.26 -5.01
C ILE A 12 -7.81 7.43 -5.12
N GLY A 13 -8.57 7.73 -4.06
CA GLY A 13 -9.48 8.88 -4.04
C GLY A 13 -8.75 10.22 -4.15
N GLY A 14 -7.65 10.39 -3.41
CA GLY A 14 -6.82 11.59 -3.42
C GLY A 14 -6.16 11.80 -4.79
N LEU A 15 -5.52 10.76 -5.33
CA LEU A 15 -4.89 10.83 -6.66
C LEU A 15 -5.91 11.03 -7.79
N THR A 16 -7.10 10.43 -7.69
CA THR A 16 -8.19 10.69 -8.64
C THR A 16 -8.62 12.15 -8.58
N THR A 17 -8.81 12.70 -7.39
CA THR A 17 -9.19 14.11 -7.21
C THR A 17 -8.12 15.02 -7.80
N ALA A 18 -6.86 14.79 -7.43
CA ALA A 18 -5.73 15.59 -7.88
C ALA A 18 -5.56 15.53 -9.40
N GLY A 19 -5.57 14.33 -9.97
CA GLY A 19 -5.41 14.12 -11.41
C GLY A 19 -6.53 14.73 -12.24
N LEU A 20 -7.78 14.64 -11.79
CA LEU A 20 -8.91 15.28 -12.46
C LEU A 20 -8.82 16.81 -12.39
N LEU A 21 -8.53 17.38 -11.22
CA LEU A 21 -8.40 18.84 -11.06
C LEU A 21 -7.21 19.39 -11.86
N ALA A 22 -6.10 18.67 -11.90
CA ALA A 22 -4.91 19.08 -12.63
C ALA A 22 -5.13 18.97 -14.16
N ARG A 23 -5.56 17.79 -14.65
CA ARG A 23 -5.64 17.51 -16.09
C ARG A 23 -6.89 18.09 -16.75
N ALA A 24 -8.05 18.05 -16.08
CA ALA A 24 -9.31 18.51 -16.69
C ALA A 24 -9.58 20.00 -16.45
N ALA A 25 -8.96 20.62 -15.42
CA ALA A 25 -9.22 22.01 -15.05
C ALA A 25 -7.95 22.87 -14.91
N GLY A 26 -6.77 22.34 -15.22
CA GLY A 26 -5.51 23.09 -15.20
C GLY A 26 -5.09 23.60 -13.83
N LYS A 27 -5.58 22.99 -12.74
CA LYS A 27 -5.25 23.41 -11.37
C LYS A 27 -3.86 22.91 -10.98
N ARG A 28 -3.06 23.75 -10.33
CA ARG A 28 -1.81 23.33 -9.68
C ARG A 28 -2.15 22.68 -8.34
N VAL A 29 -2.06 21.35 -8.30
CA VAL A 29 -2.44 20.55 -7.13
C VAL A 29 -1.18 20.04 -6.41
N LEU A 30 -1.13 20.22 -5.10
CA LEU A 30 -0.14 19.58 -4.23
C LEU A 30 -0.78 18.39 -3.50
N VAL A 31 -0.24 17.20 -3.71
CA VAL A 31 -0.61 16.00 -2.94
C VAL A 31 0.44 15.74 -1.88
N LEU A 32 0.03 15.62 -0.62
CA LEU A 32 0.90 15.35 0.53
C LEU A 32 0.62 13.94 1.05
N GLU A 33 1.65 13.09 1.07
CA GLU A 33 1.61 11.70 1.50
C GLU A 33 2.59 11.49 2.65
N ARG A 34 2.12 10.88 3.74
CA ARG A 34 2.95 10.61 4.91
C ARG A 34 3.89 9.43 4.71
N HIS A 35 3.48 8.43 3.93
CA HIS A 35 4.32 7.29 3.60
C HIS A 35 5.44 7.72 2.66
N THR A 36 6.53 6.96 2.62
CA THR A 36 7.59 7.09 1.62
C THR A 36 7.16 6.70 0.20
N GLU A 37 5.96 6.13 0.02
CA GLU A 37 5.43 5.59 -1.23
C GLU A 37 4.03 6.17 -1.47
N PRO A 38 3.71 6.63 -2.68
CA PRO A 38 2.36 7.06 -2.99
C PRO A 38 1.44 5.86 -3.25
N GLY A 39 0.13 6.05 -3.05
CA GLY A 39 -0.91 5.11 -3.48
C GLY A 39 -1.87 4.64 -2.38
N GLY A 40 -1.58 4.92 -1.10
CA GLY A 40 -2.37 4.33 0.00
C GLY A 40 -2.38 2.81 -0.13
N LEU A 41 -3.54 2.14 -0.12
CA LEU A 41 -3.61 0.68 -0.27
C LEU A 41 -3.37 0.15 -1.69
N THR A 42 -3.02 1.01 -2.66
CA THR A 42 -2.60 0.60 -4.01
C THR A 42 -1.08 0.62 -4.20
N HIS A 43 -0.31 0.72 -3.12
CA HIS A 43 1.15 0.61 -3.20
C HIS A 43 1.59 -0.86 -3.10
N THR A 44 2.86 -1.09 -3.40
CA THR A 44 3.53 -2.38 -3.25
C THR A 44 4.73 -2.24 -2.35
N PHE A 45 5.07 -3.24 -1.56
CA PHE A 45 6.38 -3.35 -0.93
C PHE A 45 7.20 -4.47 -1.59
N ARG A 46 8.52 -4.42 -1.43
CA ARG A 46 9.45 -5.35 -2.07
C ARG A 46 10.44 -5.96 -1.09
N ARG A 47 10.78 -7.24 -1.31
CA ARG A 47 11.82 -7.98 -0.58
C ARG A 47 12.55 -8.89 -1.57
N ASP A 48 13.88 -8.78 -1.62
CA ASP A 48 14.73 -9.65 -2.44
C ASP A 48 14.23 -9.84 -3.89
N GLY A 49 13.69 -8.77 -4.50
CA GLY A 49 13.16 -8.77 -5.87
C GLY A 49 11.67 -9.10 -6.01
N ALA A 50 11.08 -9.81 -5.04
CA ALA A 50 9.63 -10.07 -5.00
C ALA A 50 8.85 -8.81 -4.64
N SER A 51 7.62 -8.71 -5.16
CA SER A 51 6.71 -7.59 -4.98
C SER A 51 5.35 -8.10 -4.52
N TRP A 52 4.79 -7.48 -3.48
CA TRP A 52 3.46 -7.79 -2.96
C TRP A 52 2.58 -6.55 -2.96
N ASP A 53 1.29 -6.75 -3.18
CA ASP A 53 0.29 -5.71 -3.21
C ASP A 53 -0.37 -5.63 -1.83
N VAL A 54 -0.39 -4.46 -1.20
CA VAL A 54 -0.84 -4.37 0.20
C VAL A 54 -2.37 -4.31 0.37
N GLY A 55 -3.12 -4.28 -0.72
CA GLY A 55 -4.58 -4.15 -0.65
C GLY A 55 -5.36 -4.26 -1.96
N VAL A 56 -4.69 -4.43 -3.11
CA VAL A 56 -5.37 -4.69 -4.39
C VAL A 56 -5.17 -6.15 -4.75
N HIS A 57 -6.26 -6.91 -4.81
CA HIS A 57 -6.21 -8.31 -5.23
C HIS A 57 -6.83 -8.53 -6.61
N TYR A 58 -7.84 -7.73 -6.96
CA TYR A 58 -8.50 -7.70 -8.27
C TYR A 58 -9.49 -6.52 -8.32
N ILE A 59 -9.83 -6.07 -9.53
CA ILE A 59 -10.74 -4.94 -9.77
C ILE A 59 -11.74 -5.35 -10.86
N GLY A 60 -13.03 -5.22 -10.57
CA GLY A 60 -14.10 -5.50 -11.51
C GLY A 60 -14.42 -4.31 -12.42
N GLN A 61 -15.24 -4.53 -13.45
CA GLN A 61 -15.78 -3.46 -14.32
C GLN A 61 -14.73 -2.52 -14.95
N VAL A 62 -13.49 -2.95 -15.12
CA VAL A 62 -12.41 -2.20 -15.83
C VAL A 62 -12.03 -2.84 -17.17
N GLY A 63 -12.90 -3.70 -17.69
CA GLY A 63 -12.76 -4.24 -19.03
C GLY A 63 -12.80 -3.16 -20.12
N PRO A 64 -12.27 -3.45 -21.32
CA PRO A 64 -12.24 -2.51 -22.44
C PRO A 64 -13.61 -1.87 -22.72
N GLY A 65 -13.63 -0.55 -22.91
CA GLY A 65 -14.86 0.21 -23.21
C GLY A 65 -15.77 0.49 -22.00
N SER A 66 -15.48 -0.04 -20.82
CA SER A 66 -16.24 0.28 -19.61
C SER A 66 -16.03 1.73 -19.18
N ARG A 67 -17.07 2.33 -18.57
CA ARG A 67 -16.97 3.70 -18.03
C ARG A 67 -15.94 3.81 -16.92
N ALA A 68 -15.78 2.76 -16.11
CA ALA A 68 -14.83 2.76 -15.01
C ALA A 68 -13.38 2.79 -15.54
N ARG A 69 -13.11 1.99 -16.58
CA ARG A 69 -11.81 1.98 -17.27
C ARG A 69 -11.44 3.34 -17.87
N ALA A 70 -12.40 4.07 -18.43
CA ALA A 70 -12.14 5.39 -19.02
C ALA A 70 -11.50 6.40 -18.04
N TYR A 71 -11.85 6.35 -16.76
CA TYR A 71 -11.20 7.22 -15.77
C TYR A 71 -9.74 6.80 -15.50
N PHE A 72 -9.47 5.50 -15.39
CA PHE A 72 -8.11 4.99 -15.24
C PHE A 72 -7.24 5.37 -16.44
N ASP A 73 -7.75 5.19 -17.66
CA ASP A 73 -7.04 5.53 -18.88
C ASP A 73 -6.74 7.04 -18.94
N TYR A 74 -7.72 7.88 -18.63
CA TYR A 74 -7.50 9.34 -18.63
C TYR A 74 -6.46 9.80 -17.59
N LEU A 75 -6.55 9.27 -16.37
CA LEU A 75 -5.66 9.64 -15.26
C LEU A 75 -4.25 9.10 -15.44
N SER A 76 -4.11 7.92 -16.04
CA SER A 76 -2.82 7.30 -16.36
C SER A 76 -2.21 7.77 -17.70
N GLY A 77 -2.95 8.57 -18.48
CA GLY A 77 -2.54 8.92 -19.84
C GLY A 77 -2.52 7.74 -20.82
N GLY A 78 -3.31 6.70 -20.54
CA GLY A 78 -3.39 5.47 -21.32
C GLY A 78 -2.29 4.45 -21.02
N GLU A 79 -1.38 4.75 -20.09
CA GLU A 79 -0.24 3.88 -19.81
C GLU A 79 -0.61 2.65 -18.95
N LEU A 80 -1.73 2.69 -18.22
CA LEU A 80 -2.13 1.60 -17.33
C LEU A 80 -2.80 0.45 -18.10
N GLU A 81 -2.07 -0.65 -18.24
CA GLU A 81 -2.51 -1.90 -18.85
C GLU A 81 -3.09 -2.87 -17.81
N TRP A 82 -3.98 -3.76 -18.26
CA TRP A 82 -4.78 -4.61 -17.39
C TRP A 82 -4.83 -6.04 -17.93
N ASN A 83 -4.48 -6.99 -17.07
CA ASN A 83 -4.64 -8.41 -17.31
C ASN A 83 -6.04 -8.85 -16.87
N ARG A 84 -6.74 -9.59 -17.74
CA ARG A 84 -7.99 -10.24 -17.35
C ARG A 84 -7.67 -11.46 -16.49
N MET A 85 -8.39 -11.64 -15.39
CA MET A 85 -8.28 -12.86 -14.60
C MET A 85 -8.90 -14.08 -15.33
N PRO A 86 -8.59 -15.31 -14.89
CA PRO A 86 -9.23 -16.52 -15.37
C PRO A 86 -10.76 -16.46 -15.29
N ASN A 87 -11.45 -17.29 -16.07
CA ASN A 87 -12.91 -17.32 -16.04
C ASN A 87 -13.45 -17.73 -14.65
N ALA A 88 -12.81 -18.71 -14.01
CA ALA A 88 -13.05 -19.05 -12.61
C ALA A 88 -12.22 -18.12 -11.71
N TYR A 89 -12.63 -16.85 -11.62
CA TYR A 89 -11.81 -15.82 -10.96
C TYR A 89 -11.82 -15.93 -9.42
N ASP A 90 -12.87 -16.53 -8.85
CA ASP A 90 -13.01 -16.90 -7.45
C ASP A 90 -13.43 -18.36 -7.35
N ARG A 91 -12.98 -19.04 -6.29
CA ARG A 91 -13.44 -20.37 -5.87
C ARG A 91 -13.81 -20.34 -4.40
N PHE A 92 -14.99 -20.81 -4.05
CA PHE A 92 -15.47 -20.90 -2.67
C PHE A 92 -15.38 -22.34 -2.19
N VAL A 93 -14.55 -22.58 -1.18
CA VAL A 93 -14.25 -23.90 -0.63
C VAL A 93 -14.74 -23.98 0.82
N TYR A 94 -15.59 -24.97 1.06
CA TYR A 94 -16.16 -25.39 2.33
C TYR A 94 -15.94 -26.92 2.47
N PRO A 95 -16.11 -27.53 3.66
CA PRO A 95 -15.81 -28.96 3.86
C PRO A 95 -16.45 -29.91 2.84
N ASP A 96 -17.72 -29.66 2.48
CA ASP A 96 -18.50 -30.51 1.56
C ASP A 96 -18.97 -29.77 0.30
N LEU A 97 -18.42 -28.58 0.04
CA LEU A 97 -18.86 -27.73 -1.06
C LEU A 97 -17.70 -26.96 -1.67
N ASP A 98 -17.53 -27.09 -2.98
CA ASP A 98 -16.49 -26.45 -3.76
C ASP A 98 -17.09 -25.87 -5.04
N LEU A 99 -17.14 -24.54 -5.12
CA LEU A 99 -17.85 -23.83 -6.17
C LEU A 99 -16.96 -22.75 -6.81
N SER A 100 -16.76 -22.85 -8.11
CA SER A 100 -16.10 -21.81 -8.90
C SER A 100 -17.09 -20.74 -9.35
N VAL A 101 -16.68 -19.47 -9.30
CA VAL A 101 -17.45 -18.33 -9.77
C VAL A 101 -17.04 -17.98 -11.19
N SER A 102 -17.97 -18.11 -12.14
CA SER A 102 -17.71 -17.75 -13.53
C SER A 102 -17.76 -16.24 -13.75
N SER A 103 -16.84 -15.73 -14.57
CA SER A 103 -16.84 -14.36 -15.11
C SER A 103 -17.92 -14.09 -16.17
N ASP A 104 -18.79 -15.07 -16.45
CA ASP A 104 -19.99 -14.92 -17.28
C ASP A 104 -21.20 -14.96 -16.33
N PRO A 105 -21.93 -13.83 -16.17
CA PRO A 105 -23.04 -13.73 -15.24
C PRO A 105 -24.15 -14.75 -15.50
N ASP A 106 -24.47 -15.02 -16.76
CA ASP A 106 -25.53 -15.94 -17.13
C ASP A 106 -25.10 -17.39 -16.88
N ARG A 107 -23.82 -17.69 -17.11
CA ARG A 107 -23.23 -18.99 -16.77
C ARG A 107 -23.19 -19.20 -15.27
N TYR A 108 -22.75 -18.21 -14.50
CA TYR A 108 -22.70 -18.30 -13.04
C TYR A 108 -24.10 -18.53 -12.45
N GLU A 109 -25.10 -17.80 -12.93
CA GLU A 109 -26.50 -18.00 -12.53
C GLU A 109 -27.00 -19.42 -12.85
N ARG A 110 -26.68 -19.95 -14.04
CA ARG A 110 -27.03 -21.34 -14.42
C ARG A 110 -26.31 -22.39 -13.56
N GLU A 111 -25.04 -22.19 -13.27
CA GLU A 111 -24.25 -23.11 -12.43
C GLU A 111 -24.79 -23.14 -10.99
N LEU A 112 -25.17 -21.99 -10.42
CA LEU A 112 -25.86 -21.93 -9.12
C LEU A 112 -27.21 -22.65 -9.16
N VAL A 113 -28.01 -22.48 -10.22
CA VAL A 113 -29.29 -23.19 -10.39
C VAL A 113 -29.08 -24.69 -10.51
N ALA A 114 -28.04 -25.13 -11.21
CA ALA A 114 -27.70 -26.55 -11.34
C ALA A 114 -27.25 -27.16 -10.00
N ALA A 115 -26.49 -26.41 -9.20
CA ALA A 115 -26.05 -26.83 -7.86
C ALA A 115 -27.20 -26.83 -6.84
N PHE A 116 -28.15 -25.89 -6.96
CA PHE A 116 -29.28 -25.73 -6.03
C PHE A 116 -30.63 -25.65 -6.76
N PRO A 117 -31.08 -26.74 -7.41
CA PRO A 117 -32.27 -26.72 -8.27
C PRO A 117 -33.57 -26.39 -7.51
N GLN A 118 -33.63 -26.69 -6.21
CA GLN A 118 -34.78 -26.35 -5.37
C GLN A 118 -34.90 -24.84 -5.11
N GLU A 119 -33.80 -24.09 -5.28
CA GLU A 119 -33.71 -22.64 -5.05
C GLU A 119 -33.75 -21.81 -6.35
N ALA A 120 -33.96 -22.44 -7.51
CA ALA A 120 -33.83 -21.79 -8.82
C ALA A 120 -34.60 -20.46 -8.94
N ARG A 121 -35.86 -20.43 -8.49
CA ARG A 121 -36.67 -19.19 -8.50
C ARG A 121 -36.12 -18.11 -7.57
N ALA A 122 -35.52 -18.49 -6.45
CA ALA A 122 -34.91 -17.55 -5.51
C ALA A 122 -33.62 -16.96 -6.08
N ILE A 123 -32.80 -17.78 -6.73
CA ILE A 123 -31.56 -17.37 -7.43
C ILE A 123 -31.87 -16.30 -8.49
N HIS A 124 -32.83 -16.57 -9.38
CA HIS A 124 -33.24 -15.59 -10.40
C HIS A 124 -33.72 -14.26 -9.81
N ARG A 125 -34.48 -14.30 -8.70
CA ARG A 125 -34.92 -13.09 -7.99
C ARG A 125 -33.75 -12.35 -7.38
N TYR A 126 -32.76 -13.05 -6.85
CA TYR A 126 -31.56 -12.47 -6.25
C TYR A 126 -30.76 -11.66 -7.27
N PHE A 127 -30.41 -12.21 -8.43
CA PHE A 127 -29.69 -11.44 -9.45
C PHE A 127 -30.46 -10.21 -9.93
N LYS A 128 -31.78 -10.29 -10.03
CA LYS A 128 -32.63 -9.12 -10.30
C LYS A 128 -32.59 -8.09 -9.17
N ALA A 129 -32.60 -8.53 -7.92
CA ALA A 129 -32.51 -7.65 -6.75
C ALA A 129 -31.13 -6.98 -6.64
N VAL A 130 -30.04 -7.70 -6.94
CA VAL A 130 -28.67 -7.18 -7.05
C VAL A 130 -28.64 -6.05 -8.07
N ARG A 131 -29.06 -6.30 -9.32
CA ARG A 131 -29.08 -5.27 -10.39
C ARG A 131 -29.90 -4.03 -10.00
N ARG A 132 -31.09 -4.23 -9.42
CA ARG A 132 -31.95 -3.11 -8.96
C ARG A 132 -31.30 -2.31 -7.83
N THR A 133 -30.69 -2.99 -6.87
CA THR A 133 -30.05 -2.37 -5.71
C THR A 133 -28.79 -1.61 -6.14
N THR A 134 -27.99 -2.16 -7.03
CA THR A 134 -26.83 -1.47 -7.61
C THR A 134 -27.25 -0.19 -8.32
N ALA A 135 -28.27 -0.24 -9.17
CA ALA A 135 -28.79 0.96 -9.83
C ALA A 135 -29.29 2.03 -8.83
N TRP A 136 -29.94 1.58 -7.75
CA TRP A 136 -30.35 2.46 -6.64
C TRP A 136 -29.15 3.13 -5.96
N THR A 137 -28.06 2.38 -5.70
CA THR A 137 -26.87 2.93 -5.05
C THR A 137 -26.07 3.84 -5.99
N THR A 138 -25.96 3.51 -7.28
CA THR A 138 -25.33 4.37 -8.30
C THR A 138 -26.00 5.75 -8.34
N MET A 139 -27.33 5.81 -8.17
CA MET A 139 -28.05 7.08 -8.10
C MET A 139 -27.60 7.96 -6.92
N SER A 140 -27.26 7.36 -5.76
CA SER A 140 -26.67 8.11 -4.62
C SER A 140 -25.34 8.76 -4.99
N PHE A 141 -24.47 8.04 -5.71
CA PHE A 141 -23.18 8.60 -6.15
C PHE A 141 -23.36 9.76 -7.11
N VAL A 142 -24.30 9.65 -8.05
CA VAL A 142 -24.61 10.73 -9.00
C VAL A 142 -25.06 12.00 -8.28
N GLN A 143 -25.80 11.89 -7.17
CA GLN A 143 -26.16 13.06 -6.35
C GLN A 143 -24.93 13.81 -5.82
N GLY A 144 -23.81 13.12 -5.56
CA GLY A 144 -22.55 13.71 -5.16
C GLY A 144 -21.79 14.43 -6.28
N MET A 145 -22.22 14.29 -7.54
CA MET A 145 -21.56 14.87 -8.72
C MET A 145 -22.33 16.05 -9.34
N VAL A 146 -23.63 16.15 -9.07
CA VAL A 146 -24.52 17.17 -9.67
C VAL A 146 -24.78 18.36 -8.74
N PRO A 147 -25.23 19.52 -9.27
CA PRO A 147 -25.61 20.68 -8.45
C PRO A 147 -26.80 20.42 -7.53
N ARG A 148 -26.84 21.13 -6.39
CA ARG A 148 -27.88 21.00 -5.33
C ARG A 148 -29.34 20.92 -5.81
N PRO A 149 -29.85 21.80 -6.70
CA PRO A 149 -31.27 21.72 -7.09
C PRO A 149 -31.63 20.38 -7.76
N MET A 150 -30.69 19.77 -8.50
CA MET A 150 -30.91 18.46 -9.13
C MET A 150 -30.87 17.31 -8.11
N THR A 151 -30.06 17.44 -7.05
CA THR A 151 -29.96 16.41 -5.99
C THR A 151 -31.29 16.17 -5.27
N SER A 152 -32.06 17.24 -5.00
CA SER A 152 -33.36 17.13 -4.32
C SER A 152 -34.38 16.29 -5.08
N LEU A 153 -34.40 16.40 -6.42
CA LEU A 153 -35.27 15.61 -7.29
C LEU A 153 -34.87 14.13 -7.29
N LEU A 154 -33.57 13.84 -7.39
CA LEU A 154 -33.04 12.48 -7.34
C LEU A 154 -33.34 11.79 -6.01
N ARG A 155 -33.23 12.51 -4.88
CA ARG A 155 -33.56 11.99 -3.55
C ARG A 155 -35.02 11.56 -3.42
N LEU A 156 -35.95 12.30 -4.04
CA LEU A 156 -37.37 11.95 -4.03
C LEU A 156 -37.64 10.66 -4.82
N ALA A 157 -37.05 10.54 -6.02
CA ALA A 157 -37.17 9.33 -6.84
C ALA A 157 -36.58 8.10 -6.14
N GLN A 158 -35.48 8.29 -5.41
CA GLN A 158 -34.75 7.22 -4.71
C GLN A 158 -35.47 6.67 -3.47
N ARG A 159 -36.41 7.42 -2.87
CA ARG A 159 -37.24 6.92 -1.75
C ARG A 159 -38.07 5.70 -2.15
N MET A 160 -38.38 5.55 -3.44
CA MET A 160 -39.04 4.37 -3.99
C MET A 160 -38.02 3.24 -4.22
N GLY A 161 -37.99 2.24 -3.33
CA GLY A 161 -37.15 1.04 -3.48
C GLY A 161 -35.94 0.92 -2.54
N GLY A 162 -35.69 1.90 -1.67
CA GLY A 162 -34.56 1.88 -0.73
C GLY A 162 -34.69 0.93 0.46
N ARG A 163 -35.86 0.32 0.70
CA ARG A 163 -36.09 -0.59 1.85
C ARG A 163 -35.17 -1.82 1.79
N THR A 164 -35.07 -2.46 0.63
CA THR A 164 -34.20 -3.63 0.43
C THR A 164 -32.73 -3.22 0.54
N ALA A 165 -32.32 -2.15 -0.15
CA ALA A 165 -30.95 -1.65 -0.15
C ALA A 165 -30.43 -1.32 1.25
N THR A 166 -31.28 -0.73 2.09
CA THR A 166 -30.96 -0.33 3.47
C THR A 166 -31.39 -1.36 4.51
N GLY A 167 -31.73 -2.59 4.12
CA GLY A 167 -31.85 -3.74 5.02
C GLY A 167 -30.50 -4.43 5.19
N THR A 168 -30.38 -5.36 6.14
CA THR A 168 -29.16 -6.17 6.27
C THR A 168 -29.11 -7.26 5.22
N THR A 169 -27.90 -7.65 4.81
CA THR A 169 -27.70 -8.75 3.85
C THR A 169 -28.31 -10.04 4.38
N LYS A 170 -28.12 -10.34 5.67
CA LYS A 170 -28.73 -11.50 6.34
C LYS A 170 -30.25 -11.48 6.24
N ALA A 171 -30.90 -10.36 6.54
CA ALA A 171 -32.35 -10.26 6.47
C ALA A 171 -32.87 -10.51 5.05
N TYR A 172 -32.14 -10.07 4.03
CA TYR A 172 -32.47 -10.41 2.65
C TYR A 172 -32.32 -11.91 2.39
N LEU A 173 -31.17 -12.51 2.72
CA LEU A 173 -30.89 -13.92 2.46
C LEU A 173 -31.86 -14.84 3.18
N ASP A 174 -32.15 -14.58 4.46
CA ASP A 174 -33.08 -15.38 5.27
C ASP A 174 -34.53 -15.31 4.77
N ALA A 175 -34.94 -14.18 4.20
CA ALA A 175 -36.29 -14.02 3.65
C ALA A 175 -36.49 -14.72 2.30
N HIS A 176 -35.41 -15.01 1.55
CA HIS A 176 -35.51 -15.46 0.15
C HIS A 176 -34.98 -16.86 -0.12
N PHE A 177 -34.11 -17.39 0.75
CA PHE A 177 -33.46 -18.69 0.57
C PHE A 177 -33.66 -19.60 1.78
N ARG A 178 -33.70 -20.92 1.55
CA ARG A 178 -33.80 -21.95 2.58
C ARG A 178 -32.48 -22.66 2.82
N SER A 179 -31.75 -23.01 1.75
CA SER A 179 -30.45 -23.70 1.86
C SER A 179 -29.42 -22.85 2.62
N PRO A 180 -28.84 -23.35 3.72
CA PRO A 180 -27.76 -22.67 4.43
C PRO A 180 -26.48 -22.60 3.58
N GLU A 181 -26.20 -23.62 2.77
CA GLU A 181 -25.05 -23.68 1.86
C GLU A 181 -25.10 -22.56 0.83
N LEU A 182 -26.25 -22.37 0.17
CA LEU A 182 -26.42 -21.31 -0.82
C LEU A 182 -26.33 -19.92 -0.17
N LYS A 183 -26.85 -19.73 1.05
CA LYS A 183 -26.69 -18.46 1.77
C LYS A 183 -25.22 -18.16 2.05
N ALA A 184 -24.46 -19.17 2.48
CA ALA A 184 -23.03 -19.04 2.74
C ALA A 184 -22.26 -18.68 1.47
N VAL A 185 -22.53 -19.38 0.36
CA VAL A 185 -21.94 -19.14 -0.98
C VAL A 185 -22.23 -17.72 -1.47
N LEU A 186 -23.50 -17.29 -1.43
CA LEU A 186 -23.86 -15.95 -1.91
C LEU A 186 -23.19 -14.87 -1.06
N ALA A 187 -22.94 -15.15 0.22
CA ALA A 187 -22.28 -14.24 1.16
C ALA A 187 -20.74 -14.36 1.18
N SER A 188 -20.09 -15.30 0.50
CA SER A 188 -18.65 -15.58 0.65
C SER A 188 -17.75 -14.37 0.42
N GLN A 189 -18.15 -13.47 -0.48
CA GLN A 189 -17.41 -12.22 -0.77
C GLN A 189 -17.59 -11.12 0.28
N TRP A 190 -18.17 -11.42 1.45
CA TRP A 190 -18.32 -10.41 2.52
C TRP A 190 -16.98 -9.82 2.97
N GLY A 191 -15.88 -10.56 2.80
CA GLY A 191 -14.51 -10.10 3.01
C GLY A 191 -14.14 -8.87 2.18
N ASP A 192 -14.70 -8.67 0.99
CA ASP A 192 -14.42 -7.51 0.13
C ASP A 192 -15.00 -6.19 0.68
N TYR A 193 -15.87 -6.26 1.69
CA TYR A 193 -16.41 -5.10 2.40
C TYR A 193 -16.35 -5.22 3.94
N GLY A 194 -15.70 -6.27 4.45
CA GLY A 194 -15.29 -6.46 5.84
C GLY A 194 -16.41 -6.47 6.88
N LEU A 195 -17.65 -6.80 6.50
CA LEU A 195 -18.77 -6.90 7.44
C LEU A 195 -19.58 -8.19 7.24
N PRO A 196 -19.92 -8.91 8.31
CA PRO A 196 -20.72 -10.11 8.20
C PRO A 196 -22.16 -9.79 7.73
N PRO A 197 -22.92 -10.77 7.22
CA PRO A 197 -24.24 -10.53 6.64
C PRO A 197 -25.24 -9.86 7.60
N SER A 198 -25.19 -10.12 8.91
CA SER A 198 -26.07 -9.47 9.89
C SER A 198 -25.83 -7.97 10.05
N ARG A 199 -24.63 -7.48 9.71
CA ARG A 199 -24.22 -6.08 9.90
C ARG A 199 -24.16 -5.28 8.60
N SER A 200 -23.79 -5.93 7.50
CA SER A 200 -23.68 -5.28 6.19
C SER A 200 -25.05 -4.89 5.63
N ALA A 201 -25.13 -3.73 4.98
CA ALA A 201 -26.30 -3.37 4.18
C ALA A 201 -26.34 -4.21 2.90
N PHE A 202 -27.53 -4.61 2.46
CA PHE A 202 -27.66 -5.29 1.16
C PHE A 202 -27.17 -4.42 -0.01
N ALA A 203 -27.16 -3.09 0.15
CA ALA A 203 -26.55 -2.16 -0.81
C ALA A 203 -25.07 -2.44 -1.10
N VAL A 204 -24.23 -2.64 -0.08
CA VAL A 204 -22.80 -2.90 -0.30
C VAL A 204 -22.57 -4.29 -0.90
N HIS A 205 -23.34 -5.26 -0.42
CA HIS A 205 -23.32 -6.62 -0.93
C HIS A 205 -23.65 -6.66 -2.43
N ALA A 206 -24.78 -6.05 -2.84
CA ALA A 206 -25.18 -5.98 -4.24
C ALA A 206 -24.16 -5.24 -5.11
N MET A 207 -23.53 -4.18 -4.58
CA MET A 207 -22.47 -3.47 -5.29
C MET A 207 -21.26 -4.35 -5.57
N VAL A 208 -20.77 -5.09 -4.57
CA VAL A 208 -19.59 -5.97 -4.71
C VAL A 208 -19.88 -7.13 -5.65
N VAL A 209 -21.02 -7.82 -5.47
CA VAL A 209 -21.43 -8.90 -6.37
C VAL A 209 -21.51 -8.38 -7.80
N SER A 210 -22.22 -7.28 -8.02
CA SER A 210 -22.35 -6.66 -9.35
C SER A 210 -21.03 -6.17 -9.94
N HIS A 211 -20.05 -5.82 -9.11
CA HIS A 211 -18.74 -5.38 -9.56
C HIS A 211 -17.94 -6.53 -10.20
N TYR A 212 -18.10 -7.75 -9.66
CA TYR A 212 -17.32 -8.91 -10.09
C TYR A 212 -18.07 -9.91 -10.98
N LEU A 213 -19.36 -9.72 -11.26
CA LEU A 213 -20.15 -10.60 -12.14
C LEU A 213 -19.50 -10.89 -13.50
N GLU A 214 -18.76 -9.93 -14.06
CA GLU A 214 -18.06 -10.07 -15.36
C GLU A 214 -16.58 -10.47 -15.21
N GLY A 215 -16.18 -10.90 -14.01
CA GLY A 215 -14.83 -11.25 -13.60
C GLY A 215 -13.99 -10.09 -13.06
N GLY A 216 -12.77 -10.43 -12.66
CA GLY A 216 -11.77 -9.49 -12.17
C GLY A 216 -10.68 -9.16 -13.21
N TRP A 217 -10.02 -8.04 -12.97
CA TRP A 217 -8.86 -7.58 -13.72
C TRP A 217 -7.76 -7.16 -12.74
N PHE A 218 -6.51 -7.21 -13.20
CA PHE A 218 -5.36 -6.81 -12.40
C PHE A 218 -4.40 -5.94 -13.20
N PRO A 219 -3.79 -4.90 -12.62
CA PRO A 219 -2.80 -4.08 -13.34
C PRO A 219 -1.59 -4.91 -13.77
N GLN A 220 -1.26 -4.86 -15.05
CA GLN A 220 -0.04 -5.48 -15.57
C GLN A 220 1.18 -4.77 -14.97
N GLY A 221 2.08 -5.52 -14.33
CA GLY A 221 3.22 -4.97 -13.59
C GLY A 221 2.91 -4.41 -12.19
N GLY A 222 1.79 -4.83 -11.58
CA GLY A 222 1.47 -4.60 -10.16
C GLY A 222 0.66 -3.34 -9.88
N SER A 223 -0.02 -3.28 -8.72
CA SER A 223 -0.95 -2.19 -8.40
C SER A 223 -0.29 -0.82 -8.21
N ALA A 224 1.00 -0.78 -7.85
CA ALA A 224 1.76 0.45 -7.72
C ALA A 224 1.75 1.30 -9.00
N ARG A 225 1.55 0.70 -10.18
CA ARG A 225 1.41 1.43 -11.44
C ARG A 225 0.24 2.41 -11.46
N ILE A 226 -0.84 2.13 -10.71
CA ILE A 226 -1.98 3.04 -10.59
C ILE A 226 -1.48 4.38 -10.02
N ALA A 227 -0.80 4.35 -8.88
CA ALA A 227 -0.32 5.55 -8.22
C ALA A 227 0.75 6.27 -9.06
N ARG A 228 1.72 5.52 -9.60
CA ARG A 228 2.84 6.09 -10.36
C ARG A 228 2.43 6.74 -11.68
N THR A 229 1.47 6.15 -12.39
CA THR A 229 0.95 6.75 -13.64
C THR A 229 0.12 8.00 -13.36
N PHE A 230 -0.66 8.02 -12.27
CA PHE A 230 -1.47 9.18 -11.89
C PHE A 230 -0.58 10.34 -11.40
N GLU A 231 0.44 10.02 -10.59
CA GLU A 231 1.47 10.96 -10.14
C GLU A 231 2.12 11.67 -11.34
N LYS A 232 2.59 10.91 -12.34
CA LYS A 232 3.16 11.47 -13.57
C LYS A 232 2.20 12.46 -14.24
N GLY A 233 0.92 12.09 -14.37
CA GLY A 233 -0.09 12.94 -14.98
C GLY A 233 -0.36 14.24 -14.20
N ILE A 234 -0.29 14.20 -12.86
CA ILE A 234 -0.43 15.38 -11.99
C ILE A 234 0.78 16.31 -12.14
N GLU A 235 1.99 15.76 -12.11
CA GLU A 235 3.22 16.55 -12.19
C GLU A 235 3.41 17.19 -13.58
N GLN A 236 3.04 16.48 -14.65
CA GLN A 236 3.02 17.03 -16.00
C GLN A 236 2.04 18.20 -16.17
N ALA A 237 0.98 18.25 -15.37
CA ALA A 237 0.02 19.35 -15.34
C ALA A 237 0.45 20.51 -14.41
N GLY A 238 1.68 20.48 -13.88
CA GLY A 238 2.23 21.52 -13.01
C GLY A 238 1.90 21.35 -11.52
N GLY A 239 1.36 20.18 -11.14
CA GLY A 239 1.17 19.79 -9.74
C GLY A 239 2.43 19.13 -9.13
N ALA A 240 2.28 18.61 -7.92
CA ALA A 240 3.35 17.89 -7.22
C ALA A 240 2.76 16.79 -6.32
N VAL A 241 3.42 15.63 -6.26
CA VAL A 241 3.17 14.60 -5.24
C VAL A 241 4.39 14.56 -4.31
N ARG A 242 4.16 14.68 -3.00
CA ARG A 242 5.22 14.69 -1.98
C ARG A 242 5.01 13.56 -0.99
N VAL A 243 5.95 12.62 -0.99
CA VAL A 243 6.02 11.54 0.00
C VAL A 243 6.76 11.98 1.26
N ALA A 244 6.62 11.21 2.34
CA ALA A 244 7.19 11.47 3.66
C ALA A 244 6.83 12.86 4.24
N GLN A 245 5.67 13.40 3.87
CA GLN A 245 5.15 14.67 4.36
C GLN A 245 3.78 14.46 5.03
N GLU A 246 3.80 14.30 6.35
CA GLU A 246 2.62 14.07 7.17
C GLU A 246 1.90 15.39 7.48
N VAL A 247 0.66 15.54 7.02
CA VAL A 247 -0.18 16.66 7.45
C VAL A 247 -0.63 16.42 8.89
N THR A 248 -0.29 17.36 9.77
CA THR A 248 -0.62 17.30 11.21
C THR A 248 -1.80 18.19 11.57
N GLU A 249 -2.10 19.22 10.77
CA GLU A 249 -3.18 20.18 11.04
C GLU A 249 -3.73 20.77 9.73
N ILE A 250 -5.05 20.94 9.65
CA ILE A 250 -5.70 21.79 8.64
C ILE A 250 -5.83 23.20 9.22
N LEU A 251 -5.17 24.16 8.57
CA LEU A 251 -5.19 25.56 8.99
C LEU A 251 -6.50 26.23 8.56
N LEU A 252 -7.04 27.06 9.45
CA LEU A 252 -8.30 27.75 9.27
C LEU A 252 -8.10 29.26 9.31
N ASP A 253 -8.80 29.97 8.43
CA ASP A 253 -8.92 31.43 8.39
C ASP A 253 -10.41 31.80 8.35
N ASP A 254 -10.88 32.55 9.34
CA ASP A 254 -12.29 32.87 9.58
C ASP A 254 -13.22 31.64 9.46
N GLY A 255 -12.79 30.51 10.05
CA GLY A 255 -13.51 29.24 10.03
C GLY A 255 -13.50 28.47 8.69
N ALA A 256 -12.85 29.00 7.65
CA ALA A 256 -12.66 28.35 6.36
C ALA A 256 -11.27 27.72 6.24
N ALA A 257 -11.12 26.61 5.51
CA ALA A 257 -9.80 26.02 5.28
C ALA A 257 -8.92 26.92 4.40
N SER A 258 -7.65 27.10 4.81
CA SER A 258 -6.71 28.03 4.19
C SER A 258 -5.30 27.45 3.96
N GLY A 259 -5.02 26.25 4.47
CA GLY A 259 -3.72 25.61 4.34
C GLY A 259 -3.59 24.36 5.21
N VAL A 260 -2.37 23.87 5.31
CA VAL A 260 -2.00 22.73 6.16
C VAL A 260 -0.64 22.93 6.81
N ARG A 261 -0.49 22.43 8.03
CA ARG A 261 0.79 22.20 8.69
C ARG A 261 1.27 20.79 8.42
N VAL A 262 2.55 20.64 8.13
CA VAL A 262 3.16 19.40 7.67
C VAL A 262 4.41 19.12 8.47
N MET A 263 4.58 17.87 8.91
CA MET A 263 5.85 17.33 9.35
C MET A 263 6.54 16.63 8.18
N ASP A 264 7.72 17.12 7.82
CA ASP A 264 8.55 16.57 6.74
C ASP A 264 9.57 15.58 7.30
N HIS A 265 9.40 14.31 6.96
CA HIS A 265 10.23 13.18 7.38
C HIS A 265 11.23 12.73 6.32
N ARG A 266 11.47 13.54 5.27
CA ARG A 266 12.46 13.20 4.24
C ARG A 266 13.91 13.26 4.75
N GLY A 267 14.15 14.01 5.83
CA GLY A 267 15.45 14.21 6.47
C GLY A 267 15.69 13.30 7.68
N PRO A 268 16.93 13.24 8.21
CA PRO A 268 17.23 12.56 9.48
C PRO A 268 16.50 13.22 10.66
N LEU A 269 16.21 14.52 10.55
CA LEU A 269 15.42 15.29 11.49
C LEU A 269 14.13 15.71 10.82
N SER A 270 13.01 15.50 11.51
CA SER A 270 11.71 15.91 11.01
C SER A 270 11.58 17.44 11.13
N ARG A 271 11.07 18.10 10.08
CA ARG A 271 10.94 19.56 10.03
C ARG A 271 9.51 19.97 9.77
N GLU A 272 9.04 20.96 10.50
CA GLU A 272 7.73 21.54 10.25
C GLU A 272 7.76 22.44 9.00
N ARG A 273 6.71 22.33 8.18
CA ARG A 273 6.44 23.18 7.02
C ARG A 273 4.98 23.61 7.02
N VAL A 274 4.69 24.73 6.37
CA VAL A 274 3.33 25.21 6.15
C VAL A 274 3.10 25.40 4.65
N TYR A 275 1.99 24.88 4.15
CA TYR A 275 1.54 25.10 2.78
C TYR A 275 0.15 25.75 2.77
N HIS A 276 -0.01 26.81 1.99
CA HIS A 276 -1.29 27.50 1.81
C HIS A 276 -1.90 27.18 0.44
N ALA A 277 -3.22 26.98 0.45
CA ALA A 277 -4.04 26.88 -0.74
C ALA A 277 -5.50 27.27 -0.42
N PRO A 278 -6.24 27.85 -1.38
CA PRO A 278 -7.62 28.25 -1.17
C PRO A 278 -8.60 27.08 -1.05
N VAL A 279 -8.19 25.86 -1.40
CA VAL A 279 -9.03 24.65 -1.29
C VAL A 279 -8.23 23.50 -0.73
N ILE A 280 -8.79 22.82 0.27
CA ILE A 280 -8.21 21.62 0.87
C ILE A 280 -9.14 20.44 0.62
N VAL A 281 -8.58 19.34 0.12
CA VAL A 281 -9.29 18.06 -0.01
C VAL A 281 -8.61 17.04 0.88
N SER A 282 -9.34 16.49 1.84
CA SER A 282 -8.84 15.41 2.69
C SER A 282 -9.24 14.05 2.13
N ALA A 283 -8.25 13.24 1.76
CA ALA A 283 -8.40 11.85 1.34
C ALA A 283 -7.89 10.84 2.39
N VAL A 284 -7.60 11.29 3.62
CA VAL A 284 -7.14 10.44 4.74
C VAL A 284 -8.26 9.85 5.60
N GLY A 285 -9.50 9.96 5.14
CA GLY A 285 -10.69 9.50 5.85
C GLY A 285 -11.31 10.56 6.77
N ALA A 286 -12.63 10.49 6.96
CA ALA A 286 -13.41 11.44 7.72
C ALA A 286 -13.06 11.42 9.21
N SER A 287 -12.76 10.24 9.77
CA SER A 287 -12.34 10.13 11.17
C SER A 287 -11.03 10.89 11.43
N ASN A 288 -10.00 10.66 10.61
CA ASN A 288 -8.74 11.39 10.74
C ASN A 288 -8.94 12.90 10.52
N THR A 289 -9.72 13.27 9.50
CA THR A 289 -10.00 14.67 9.19
C THR A 289 -10.65 15.41 10.36
N PHE A 290 -11.75 14.86 10.90
CA PHE A 290 -12.53 15.56 11.92
C PHE A 290 -11.97 15.39 13.33
N ASN A 291 -11.31 14.28 13.65
CA ASN A 291 -10.86 13.99 15.01
C ASN A 291 -9.37 14.29 15.24
N ARG A 292 -8.54 14.37 14.19
CA ARG A 292 -7.10 14.62 14.32
C ARG A 292 -6.66 15.94 13.69
N LEU A 293 -7.13 16.24 12.48
CA LEU A 293 -6.64 17.40 11.71
C LEU A 293 -7.41 18.71 11.97
N LEU A 294 -8.50 18.66 12.73
CA LEU A 294 -9.36 19.81 13.03
C LEU A 294 -9.64 19.93 14.53
N PRO A 295 -9.83 21.15 15.05
CA PRO A 295 -10.27 21.36 16.43
C PRO A 295 -11.58 20.63 16.76
N THR A 296 -11.60 19.94 17.90
CA THR A 296 -12.76 19.19 18.41
C THR A 296 -13.68 20.01 19.32
N SER A 297 -13.22 21.18 19.76
CA SER A 297 -13.94 22.14 20.59
C SER A 297 -14.25 23.45 19.84
N GLY A 298 -14.97 24.37 20.49
CA GLY A 298 -15.33 25.67 19.91
C GLY A 298 -16.30 25.55 18.73
N ASP A 299 -16.30 26.57 17.87
CA ASP A 299 -17.21 26.67 16.73
C ASP A 299 -16.98 25.56 15.69
N ILE A 300 -15.72 25.25 15.40
CA ILE A 300 -15.34 24.15 14.51
C ILE A 300 -15.80 22.82 15.09
N GLY A 301 -15.60 22.63 16.39
CA GLY A 301 -16.11 21.49 17.15
C GLY A 301 -17.61 21.28 16.97
N ARG A 302 -18.39 22.35 17.12
CA ARG A 302 -19.85 22.37 16.97
C ARG A 302 -20.29 22.08 15.53
N LEU A 303 -19.65 22.70 14.53
CA LEU A 303 -19.98 22.52 13.11
C LEU A 303 -19.75 21.09 12.62
N THR A 304 -18.66 20.46 13.09
CA THR A 304 -18.29 19.09 12.68
C THR A 304 -18.85 18.00 13.62
N GLY A 305 -19.46 18.40 14.74
CA GLY A 305 -20.04 17.50 15.74
C GLY A 305 -21.03 16.47 15.19
N PRO A 306 -21.96 16.81 14.27
CA PRO A 306 -22.84 15.83 13.65
C PRO A 306 -22.08 14.71 12.92
N ALA A 307 -21.05 15.06 12.13
CA ALA A 307 -20.24 14.08 11.41
C ALA A 307 -19.48 13.17 12.37
N ARG A 308 -18.89 13.73 13.44
CA ARG A 308 -18.21 12.94 14.49
C ARG A 308 -19.16 11.95 15.16
N ARG A 309 -20.37 12.38 15.57
CA ARG A 309 -21.37 11.47 16.16
C ARG A 309 -21.79 10.36 15.21
N THR A 310 -21.99 10.67 13.93
CA THR A 310 -22.28 9.64 12.93
C THR A 310 -21.15 8.62 12.84
N LEU A 311 -19.89 9.06 12.78
CA LEU A 311 -18.73 8.16 12.75
C LEU A 311 -18.64 7.30 14.01
N THR A 312 -18.85 7.87 15.20
CA THR A 312 -18.90 7.11 16.46
C THR A 312 -19.99 6.04 16.43
N ASN A 313 -21.19 6.36 15.93
CA ASN A 313 -22.30 5.42 15.86
C ASN A 313 -22.10 4.31 14.82
N LEU A 314 -21.37 4.60 13.74
CA LEU A 314 -20.99 3.58 12.75
C LEU A 314 -19.94 2.61 13.31
N GLY A 315 -19.12 3.09 14.25
CA GLY A 315 -18.01 2.33 14.82
C GLY A 315 -16.83 2.18 13.86
N THR A 316 -15.91 1.29 14.23
CA THR A 316 -14.74 0.94 13.42
C THR A 316 -15.00 -0.34 12.64
N GLY A 317 -14.48 -0.40 11.41
CA GLY A 317 -14.53 -1.61 10.58
C GLY A 317 -13.55 -2.68 11.01
N THR A 318 -13.61 -3.80 10.32
CA THR A 318 -12.71 -4.96 10.50
C THR A 318 -11.31 -4.64 9.94
N SER A 319 -10.29 -5.33 10.46
CA SER A 319 -8.93 -5.34 9.91
C SER A 319 -8.57 -6.79 9.50
N ALA A 320 -7.29 -7.08 9.27
CA ALA A 320 -6.87 -8.42 8.86
C ALA A 320 -5.44 -8.73 9.31
N VAL A 321 -5.16 -10.03 9.32
CA VAL A 321 -3.81 -10.56 9.21
C VAL A 321 -3.58 -10.99 7.76
N THR A 322 -2.41 -10.63 7.22
CA THR A 322 -1.99 -11.07 5.89
C THR A 322 -0.63 -11.74 5.96
N VAL A 323 -0.54 -12.92 5.36
CA VAL A 323 0.70 -13.67 5.15
C VAL A 323 1.13 -13.48 3.70
N PHE A 324 2.28 -12.86 3.50
CA PHE A 324 2.92 -12.63 2.21
C PHE A 324 3.93 -13.73 1.95
N LEU A 325 3.79 -14.43 0.83
CA LEU A 325 4.62 -15.58 0.45
C LEU A 325 5.42 -15.24 -0.80
N ARG A 326 6.71 -15.60 -0.81
CA ARG A 326 7.47 -15.77 -2.05
C ARG A 326 7.52 -17.25 -2.38
N LEU A 327 7.31 -17.54 -3.66
CA LEU A 327 7.28 -18.88 -4.20
C LEU A 327 8.55 -19.11 -5.02
N ARG A 328 9.21 -20.25 -4.78
CA ARG A 328 10.44 -20.65 -5.49
C ARG A 328 10.21 -20.97 -6.96
N ASP A 329 9.01 -21.43 -7.29
CA ASP A 329 8.58 -21.81 -8.65
C ASP A 329 7.20 -21.23 -8.98
N ASP A 330 6.80 -21.38 -10.23
CA ASP A 330 5.50 -20.94 -10.75
C ASP A 330 4.35 -21.75 -10.12
N PRO A 331 3.39 -21.12 -9.42
CA PRO A 331 2.26 -21.81 -8.80
C PRO A 331 1.31 -22.47 -9.83
N ARG A 332 1.41 -22.14 -11.12
CA ARG A 332 0.71 -22.86 -12.18
C ARG A 332 1.14 -24.33 -12.30
N SER A 333 2.34 -24.68 -11.82
CA SER A 333 2.82 -26.07 -11.76
C SER A 333 1.97 -26.97 -10.85
N ILE A 334 1.26 -26.39 -9.88
CA ILE A 334 0.34 -27.08 -8.97
C ILE A 334 -1.13 -26.71 -9.25
N GLY A 335 -1.44 -26.19 -10.44
CA GLY A 335 -2.81 -25.91 -10.88
C GLY A 335 -3.40 -24.56 -10.43
N LEU A 336 -2.58 -23.64 -9.91
CA LEU A 336 -3.03 -22.32 -9.45
C LEU A 336 -2.81 -21.28 -10.57
N ASP A 337 -3.89 -20.91 -11.26
CA ASP A 337 -3.87 -20.11 -12.50
C ASP A 337 -3.98 -18.59 -12.29
N GLY A 338 -4.03 -18.14 -11.04
CA GLY A 338 -4.22 -16.74 -10.67
C GLY A 338 -5.63 -16.39 -10.19
N GLY A 339 -6.60 -17.31 -10.26
CA GLY A 339 -7.88 -17.17 -9.56
C GLY A 339 -7.71 -17.12 -8.04
N ASN A 340 -8.63 -16.45 -7.34
CA ASN A 340 -8.60 -16.43 -5.88
C ASN A 340 -9.32 -17.63 -5.28
N ILE A 341 -8.97 -17.96 -4.04
CA ILE A 341 -9.58 -19.05 -3.30
C ILE A 341 -10.06 -18.53 -1.95
N TRP A 342 -11.33 -18.74 -1.63
CA TRP A 342 -11.93 -18.45 -0.33
C TRP A 342 -12.18 -19.76 0.38
N VAL A 343 -11.40 -20.06 1.41
CA VAL A 343 -11.52 -21.30 2.19
C VAL A 343 -12.21 -20.97 3.51
N ASN A 344 -13.25 -21.71 3.85
CA ASN A 344 -14.01 -21.57 5.09
C ASN A 344 -14.18 -22.94 5.75
N ARG A 345 -14.06 -23.02 7.08
CA ARG A 345 -14.24 -24.27 7.83
C ARG A 345 -15.70 -24.66 8.03
N ASP A 346 -16.62 -23.70 7.96
CA ASP A 346 -18.06 -23.94 8.01
C ASP A 346 -18.84 -22.85 7.27
N LEU A 347 -20.17 -22.91 7.34
CA LEU A 347 -21.09 -22.04 6.63
C LEU A 347 -21.41 -20.72 7.38
N ASP A 348 -20.91 -20.53 8.59
CA ASP A 348 -21.24 -19.41 9.47
C ASP A 348 -20.27 -18.23 9.30
N HIS A 349 -20.75 -17.16 8.67
CA HIS A 349 -19.99 -15.90 8.51
C HIS A 349 -20.21 -14.90 9.65
N GLU A 350 -21.03 -15.22 10.65
CA GLU A 350 -21.48 -14.24 11.66
C GLU A 350 -20.56 -14.17 12.89
N ARG A 351 -19.84 -15.26 13.21
CA ARG A 351 -19.07 -15.41 14.47
C ARG A 351 -17.68 -14.77 14.43
N THR A 352 -17.59 -13.54 13.92
CA THR A 352 -16.30 -12.85 13.67
C THR A 352 -15.40 -12.72 14.91
N GLN A 353 -15.99 -12.59 16.10
CA GLN A 353 -15.22 -12.50 17.36
C GLN A 353 -14.59 -13.84 17.73
N GLU A 354 -15.34 -14.94 17.63
CA GLU A 354 -14.82 -16.30 17.86
C GLU A 354 -13.73 -16.63 16.84
N HIS A 355 -13.93 -16.24 15.57
CA HIS A 355 -12.95 -16.45 14.50
C HIS A 355 -11.65 -15.69 14.77
N SER A 356 -11.73 -14.46 15.29
CA SER A 356 -10.54 -13.67 15.67
C SER A 356 -9.73 -14.33 16.78
N VAL A 357 -10.40 -14.94 17.77
CA VAL A 357 -9.73 -15.72 18.84
C VAL A 357 -9.05 -16.95 18.24
N CYS A 358 -9.77 -17.74 17.44
CA CYS A 358 -9.25 -18.93 16.78
C CYS A 358 -8.05 -18.60 15.85
N LEU A 359 -8.08 -17.48 15.13
CA LEU A 359 -6.97 -17.01 14.31
C LEU A 359 -5.69 -16.81 15.14
N VAL A 360 -5.77 -16.08 16.26
CA VAL A 360 -4.64 -15.80 17.16
C VAL A 360 -4.07 -17.08 17.79
N GLU A 361 -4.91 -18.10 17.95
CA GLU A 361 -4.50 -19.45 18.41
C GLU A 361 -3.87 -20.31 17.30
N GLY A 362 -3.79 -19.81 16.05
CA GLY A 362 -3.26 -20.56 14.92
C GLY A 362 -4.26 -21.54 14.30
N ARG A 363 -5.56 -21.34 14.53
CA ARG A 363 -6.65 -22.15 14.01
C ARG A 363 -7.63 -21.29 13.22
N PRO A 364 -7.19 -20.60 12.14
CA PRO A 364 -8.06 -19.70 11.39
C PRO A 364 -9.30 -20.44 10.88
N HIS A 365 -10.42 -19.74 10.89
CA HIS A 365 -11.70 -20.25 10.38
C HIS A 365 -11.81 -20.08 8.86
N ASP A 366 -11.39 -18.91 8.39
CA ASP A 366 -11.40 -18.52 6.99
C ASP A 366 -10.04 -17.99 6.53
N VAL A 367 -9.74 -18.24 5.25
CA VAL A 367 -8.66 -17.56 4.53
C VAL A 367 -9.07 -17.23 3.10
N PHE A 368 -8.65 -16.06 2.64
CA PHE A 368 -8.63 -15.66 1.23
C PHE A 368 -7.21 -15.80 0.69
N VAL A 369 -7.03 -16.51 -0.42
CA VAL A 369 -5.74 -16.76 -1.09
C VAL A 369 -5.72 -16.07 -2.45
N SER A 370 -4.67 -15.30 -2.72
CA SER A 370 -4.47 -14.52 -3.95
C SER A 370 -3.06 -14.68 -4.50
N PHE A 371 -2.90 -14.61 -5.83
CA PHE A 371 -1.62 -14.81 -6.54
C PHE A 371 -1.23 -13.56 -7.37
N PRO A 372 -0.80 -12.46 -6.73
CA PRO A 372 -0.56 -11.18 -7.41
C PRO A 372 0.46 -11.28 -8.55
N SER A 373 1.56 -12.02 -8.39
CA SER A 373 2.57 -12.17 -9.45
C SER A 373 2.02 -12.81 -10.73
N VAL A 374 1.13 -13.80 -10.60
CA VAL A 374 0.53 -14.48 -11.76
C VAL A 374 -0.39 -13.51 -12.49
N LYS A 375 -1.18 -12.75 -11.72
CA LYS A 375 -2.11 -11.74 -12.24
C LYS A 375 -1.38 -10.55 -12.87
N SER A 376 -0.27 -10.11 -12.31
CA SER A 376 0.52 -8.98 -12.81
C SER A 376 1.46 -9.35 -13.95
N GLY A 377 1.78 -10.64 -14.10
CA GLY A 377 2.78 -11.14 -15.04
C GLY A 377 4.22 -10.91 -14.58
N GLU A 378 4.46 -10.78 -13.28
CA GLU A 378 5.79 -10.50 -12.71
C GLU A 378 6.43 -11.75 -12.09
N SER A 379 7.76 -11.70 -11.97
CA SER A 379 8.57 -12.64 -11.21
C SER A 379 9.54 -11.87 -10.30
N PRO A 380 9.99 -12.45 -9.16
CA PRO A 380 9.64 -13.75 -8.58
C PRO A 380 8.15 -13.93 -8.25
N HIS A 381 7.68 -15.17 -8.17
CA HIS A 381 6.29 -15.48 -7.91
C HIS A 381 5.90 -15.25 -6.43
N THR A 382 4.68 -14.77 -6.22
CA THR A 382 4.16 -14.37 -4.90
C THR A 382 2.71 -14.81 -4.71
N ALA A 383 2.37 -15.09 -3.45
CA ALA A 383 1.02 -15.35 -2.99
C ALA A 383 0.73 -14.59 -1.70
N GLU A 384 -0.56 -14.38 -1.41
CA GLU A 384 -1.06 -13.67 -0.24
C GLU A 384 -2.19 -14.49 0.39
N ILE A 385 -2.13 -14.68 1.70
CA ILE A 385 -3.19 -15.34 2.48
C ILE A 385 -3.72 -14.33 3.49
N ILE A 386 -5.03 -14.07 3.49
CA ILE A 386 -5.67 -13.04 4.31
C ILE A 386 -6.76 -13.66 5.16
N SER A 387 -6.81 -13.28 6.44
CA SER A 387 -7.92 -13.63 7.34
C SER A 387 -8.36 -12.38 8.09
N PHE A 388 -9.67 -12.13 8.11
CA PHE A 388 -10.25 -10.93 8.69
C PHE A 388 -10.35 -11.06 10.22
N CYS A 389 -10.02 -9.99 10.94
CA CYS A 389 -10.01 -10.04 12.40
C CYS A 389 -10.29 -8.69 13.06
N ASP A 390 -10.65 -8.76 14.34
CA ASP A 390 -10.72 -7.60 15.21
C ASP A 390 -9.30 -7.15 15.62
N ALA A 391 -9.05 -5.85 15.58
CA ALA A 391 -7.78 -5.26 15.97
C ALA A 391 -7.49 -5.38 17.47
N ASP A 392 -8.54 -5.55 18.30
CA ASP A 392 -8.44 -5.64 19.75
C ASP A 392 -7.59 -6.83 20.20
N SER A 393 -7.57 -7.91 19.41
CA SER A 393 -6.69 -9.07 19.61
C SER A 393 -5.20 -8.73 19.60
N PHE A 394 -4.82 -7.57 19.04
CA PHE A 394 -3.44 -7.11 18.91
C PHE A 394 -3.12 -5.89 19.79
N ARG A 395 -4.09 -5.41 20.59
CA ARG A 395 -3.98 -4.14 21.34
C ARG A 395 -2.81 -4.12 22.32
N GLN A 396 -2.45 -5.26 22.92
CA GLN A 396 -1.36 -5.35 23.89
C GLN A 396 0.03 -4.95 23.33
N TRP A 397 0.20 -4.97 22.00
CA TRP A 397 1.44 -4.54 21.34
C TRP A 397 1.31 -3.18 20.61
N ALA A 398 0.21 -2.46 20.80
CA ALA A 398 -0.07 -1.22 20.05
C ALA A 398 0.91 -0.09 20.39
N ASP A 399 1.30 0.03 21.66
CA ASP A 399 2.18 1.08 22.16
C ASP A 399 3.68 0.73 22.03
N LEU A 400 3.99 -0.48 21.57
CA LEU A 400 5.37 -0.91 21.35
C LEU A 400 5.89 -0.44 19.97
N PRO A 401 7.19 -0.09 19.87
CA PRO A 401 7.78 0.38 18.63
C PRO A 401 7.58 -0.59 17.45
N LYS A 402 7.40 -0.04 16.25
CA LYS A 402 7.35 -0.85 15.03
C LYS A 402 8.70 -1.55 14.83
N GLY A 403 8.64 -2.84 14.49
CA GLY A 403 9.82 -3.66 14.28
C GLY A 403 10.40 -4.24 15.59
N ASP A 404 9.93 -3.76 16.74
CA ASP A 404 10.37 -4.18 18.05
C ASP A 404 9.16 -4.32 19.01
N ARG A 405 8.46 -5.44 18.87
CA ARG A 405 7.28 -5.81 19.68
C ARG A 405 7.51 -7.05 20.55
N GLY A 406 8.78 -7.42 20.72
CA GLY A 406 9.20 -8.55 21.54
C GLY A 406 8.98 -9.94 20.92
N PRO A 407 9.50 -10.98 21.61
CA PRO A 407 9.48 -12.37 21.14
C PRO A 407 8.07 -12.96 21.10
N ASP A 408 7.18 -12.61 22.04
CA ASP A 408 5.81 -13.15 22.08
C ASP A 408 4.98 -12.76 20.85
N TYR A 409 5.16 -11.52 20.37
CA TYR A 409 4.54 -11.05 19.13
C TYR A 409 5.09 -11.79 17.90
N SER A 410 6.39 -12.07 17.89
CA SER A 410 7.04 -12.83 16.82
C SER A 410 6.50 -14.27 16.78
N ALA A 411 6.42 -14.94 17.94
CA ALA A 411 5.85 -16.27 18.08
C ALA A 411 4.36 -16.33 17.72
N LEU A 412 3.59 -15.28 18.05
CA LEU A 412 2.21 -15.11 17.57
C LEU A 412 2.16 -15.09 16.04
N LYS A 413 2.96 -14.23 15.39
CA LYS A 413 2.97 -14.13 13.93
C LYS A 413 3.32 -15.47 13.26
N GLU A 414 4.31 -16.19 13.79
CA GLU A 414 4.69 -17.51 13.27
C GLU A 414 3.57 -18.55 13.42
N ARG A 415 2.91 -18.60 14.58
CA ARG A 415 1.78 -19.51 14.83
C ARG A 415 0.60 -19.21 13.90
N VAL A 416 0.25 -17.94 13.75
CA VAL A 416 -0.84 -17.51 12.86
C VAL A 416 -0.50 -17.82 11.40
N ALA A 417 0.74 -17.53 10.97
CA ALA A 417 1.21 -17.83 9.62
C ALA A 417 1.05 -19.31 9.26
N ARG A 418 1.48 -20.19 10.16
CA ARG A 418 1.39 -21.64 9.97
C ARG A 418 -0.07 -22.09 9.84
N GLY A 419 -0.94 -21.66 10.77
CA GLY A 419 -2.36 -22.02 10.72
C GLY A 419 -3.07 -21.54 9.46
N MET A 420 -2.72 -20.34 8.97
CA MET A 420 -3.27 -19.79 7.72
C MET A 420 -2.76 -20.54 6.49
N LEU A 421 -1.48 -20.90 6.47
CA LEU A 421 -0.89 -21.70 5.40
C LEU A 421 -1.49 -23.11 5.37
N ASP A 422 -1.64 -23.76 6.52
CA ASP A 422 -2.26 -25.10 6.64
C ASP A 422 -3.71 -25.10 6.12
N LEU A 423 -4.48 -24.04 6.39
CA LEU A 423 -5.84 -23.92 5.86
C LEU A 423 -5.83 -23.65 4.35
N ALA A 424 -4.93 -22.80 3.85
CA ALA A 424 -4.79 -22.56 2.41
C ALA A 424 -4.39 -23.84 1.64
N GLU A 425 -3.48 -24.64 2.21
CA GLU A 425 -3.01 -25.93 1.67
C GLU A 425 -4.19 -26.89 1.42
N SER A 426 -5.22 -26.87 2.26
CA SER A 426 -6.41 -27.72 2.10
C SER A 426 -7.17 -27.49 0.78
N ALA A 427 -7.06 -26.29 0.20
CA ALA A 427 -7.69 -25.92 -1.07
C ALA A 427 -6.69 -25.73 -2.22
N ALA A 428 -5.41 -25.58 -1.89
CA ALA A 428 -4.28 -25.41 -2.82
C ALA A 428 -3.12 -26.37 -2.48
N PRO A 429 -3.28 -27.69 -2.69
CA PRO A 429 -2.24 -28.67 -2.36
C PRO A 429 -0.93 -28.41 -3.10
N GLY A 430 0.19 -28.48 -2.40
CA GLY A 430 1.54 -28.18 -2.89
C GLY A 430 1.97 -26.73 -2.71
N LEU A 431 1.10 -25.83 -2.24
CA LEU A 431 1.45 -24.42 -2.03
C LEU A 431 2.57 -24.27 -1.00
N SER A 432 2.49 -25.02 0.09
CA SER A 432 3.47 -24.97 1.19
C SER A 432 4.89 -25.34 0.74
N ASP A 433 5.03 -26.31 -0.17
CA ASP A 433 6.32 -26.74 -0.71
C ASP A 433 6.99 -25.66 -1.59
N LEU A 434 6.18 -24.80 -2.21
CA LEU A 434 6.67 -23.69 -3.02
C LEU A 434 7.21 -22.53 -2.16
N VAL A 435 6.81 -22.41 -0.89
CA VAL A 435 7.19 -21.27 -0.06
C VAL A 435 8.69 -21.29 0.25
N ASP A 436 9.38 -20.18 -0.01
CA ASP A 436 10.79 -19.98 0.37
C ASP A 436 11.03 -18.69 1.18
N TYR A 437 10.02 -17.84 1.29
CA TYR A 437 9.99 -16.67 2.15
C TYR A 437 8.56 -16.37 2.61
N LEU A 438 8.43 -15.90 3.85
CA LEU A 438 7.15 -15.56 4.46
C LEU A 438 7.31 -14.30 5.32
N GLU A 439 6.37 -13.36 5.16
CA GLU A 439 6.24 -12.18 6.04
C GLU A 439 4.77 -12.02 6.48
N VAL A 440 4.53 -11.60 7.72
CA VAL A 440 3.16 -11.38 8.23
C VAL A 440 2.93 -9.91 8.57
N SER A 441 1.79 -9.39 8.15
CA SER A 441 1.21 -8.13 8.64
C SER A 441 0.01 -8.39 9.55
N THR A 442 -0.26 -7.44 10.44
CA THR A 442 -1.38 -7.50 11.40
C THR A 442 -2.14 -6.16 11.37
N PRO A 443 -3.25 -6.02 12.11
CA PRO A 443 -3.93 -4.73 12.24
C PRO A 443 -3.02 -3.57 12.67
N LEU A 444 -1.97 -3.85 13.45
CA LEU A 444 -0.97 -2.85 13.84
C LEU A 444 -0.12 -2.37 12.65
N THR A 445 0.17 -3.26 11.70
CA THR A 445 0.88 -2.91 10.46
C THR A 445 0.00 -2.00 9.60
N TYR A 446 -1.28 -2.35 9.41
CA TYR A 446 -2.22 -1.52 8.66
C TYR A 446 -2.42 -0.15 9.31
N ALA A 447 -2.59 -0.08 10.63
CA ALA A 447 -2.70 1.18 11.37
C ALA A 447 -1.45 2.06 11.19
N HIS A 448 -0.27 1.45 11.28
CA HIS A 448 1.00 2.15 11.13
C HIS A 448 1.19 2.74 9.73
N TYR A 449 0.77 2.07 8.65
CA TYR A 449 1.00 2.59 7.30
C TYR A 449 -0.14 3.49 6.82
N THR A 450 -1.38 3.15 7.13
CA THR A 450 -2.56 3.87 6.58
C THR A 450 -3.10 4.98 7.49
N ALA A 451 -2.65 5.07 8.75
CA ALA A 451 -3.17 5.95 9.80
C ALA A 451 -4.61 5.62 10.25
N HIS A 452 -5.25 4.61 9.66
CA HIS A 452 -6.64 4.33 9.96
C HIS A 452 -6.76 3.72 11.37
N PRO A 453 -7.74 4.18 12.17
CA PRO A 453 -8.00 3.62 13.50
C PRO A 453 -8.14 2.09 13.44
N ALA A 454 -7.49 1.39 14.37
CA ALA A 454 -7.47 -0.07 14.46
C ALA A 454 -7.00 -0.80 13.17
N GLY A 455 -6.35 -0.09 12.24
CA GLY A 455 -5.94 -0.68 10.97
C GLY A 455 -7.11 -1.08 10.07
N ALA A 456 -8.29 -0.49 10.27
CA ALA A 456 -9.45 -0.74 9.41
C ALA A 456 -9.25 -0.11 8.03
N PHE A 457 -9.32 -0.92 6.97
CA PHE A 457 -8.97 -0.49 5.62
C PHE A 457 -10.16 -0.21 4.69
N TYR A 458 -11.39 -0.57 5.10
CA TYR A 458 -12.62 -0.34 4.32
C TYR A 458 -13.41 0.93 4.67
N GLY A 459 -12.80 1.83 5.45
CA GLY A 459 -13.42 3.09 5.87
C GLY A 459 -14.59 2.88 6.84
N PRO A 460 -15.55 3.83 6.89
CA PRO A 460 -16.72 3.73 7.74
C PRO A 460 -17.54 2.47 7.41
N PRO A 461 -17.88 1.63 8.40
CA PRO A 461 -18.63 0.39 8.20
C PRO A 461 -19.88 0.58 7.31
N ALA A 462 -19.97 -0.22 6.24
CA ALA A 462 -21.06 -0.21 5.25
C ALA A 462 -22.37 -0.84 5.78
N THR A 463 -22.81 -0.35 6.94
CA THR A 463 -24.04 -0.78 7.64
C THR A 463 -25.28 -0.09 7.05
N PRO A 464 -26.50 -0.59 7.33
CA PRO A 464 -27.74 0.12 7.03
C PRO A 464 -27.75 1.59 7.48
N LEU A 465 -27.14 1.89 8.62
CA LEU A 465 -27.02 3.26 9.13
C LEU A 465 -26.20 4.14 8.19
N ARG A 466 -25.09 3.64 7.63
CA ARG A 466 -24.24 4.39 6.69
C ARG A 466 -25.01 4.87 5.48
N TYR A 467 -25.84 4.00 4.91
CA TYR A 467 -26.66 4.29 3.72
C TYR A 467 -27.89 5.16 4.01
N ARG A 468 -28.23 5.36 5.29
CA ARG A 468 -29.29 6.29 5.74
C ARG A 468 -28.74 7.63 6.24
N SER A 469 -27.41 7.77 6.34
CA SER A 469 -26.75 8.92 6.93
C SER A 469 -26.26 9.92 5.88
N ASP A 470 -26.71 11.16 5.98
CA ASP A 470 -26.33 12.30 5.12
C ASP A 470 -24.99 13.02 5.45
N PRO A 471 -24.47 13.05 6.69
CA PRO A 471 -23.30 13.89 7.04
C PRO A 471 -21.96 13.50 6.39
N LEU A 472 -21.90 12.37 5.69
CA LEU A 472 -20.68 11.83 5.08
C LEU A 472 -20.81 11.84 3.55
N GLY A 473 -20.04 12.71 2.92
CA GLY A 473 -19.97 12.92 1.48
C GLY A 473 -18.84 13.89 1.13
N PRO A 474 -18.69 14.30 -0.13
CA PRO A 474 -17.55 15.11 -0.58
C PRO A 474 -17.51 16.51 0.02
N ARG A 475 -18.65 17.09 0.43
CA ARG A 475 -18.68 18.41 1.08
C ARG A 475 -18.69 18.27 2.60
N THR A 476 -17.93 19.13 3.27
CA THR A 476 -17.96 19.24 4.73
C THR A 476 -18.72 20.48 5.19
N ALA A 477 -18.94 20.60 6.50
CA ALA A 477 -19.46 21.81 7.13
C ALA A 477 -18.44 22.96 7.16
N ILE A 478 -17.15 22.67 6.91
CA ILE A 478 -16.07 23.65 6.88
C ILE A 478 -15.94 24.19 5.46
N PRO A 479 -16.09 25.51 5.24
CA PRO A 479 -15.92 26.10 3.92
C PRO A 479 -14.54 25.77 3.34
N ARG A 480 -14.50 25.49 2.02
CA ARG A 480 -13.28 25.14 1.26
C ARG A 480 -12.59 23.83 1.66
N LEU A 481 -13.17 23.06 2.59
CA LEU A 481 -12.73 21.71 2.93
C LEU A 481 -13.66 20.65 2.34
N PHE A 482 -13.08 19.72 1.59
CA PHE A 482 -13.78 18.60 0.97
C PHE A 482 -13.22 17.27 1.46
N LEU A 483 -14.05 16.22 1.44
CA LEU A 483 -13.62 14.84 1.64
C LEU A 483 -13.51 14.11 0.30
N SER A 484 -12.60 13.15 0.24
CA SER A 484 -12.36 12.28 -0.90
C SER A 484 -12.13 10.84 -0.43
N GLY A 485 -12.11 9.89 -1.37
CA GLY A 485 -11.92 8.46 -1.07
C GLY A 485 -13.17 7.78 -0.52
N GLN A 486 -12.96 6.65 0.16
CA GLN A 486 -14.03 5.72 0.54
C GLN A 486 -15.07 6.33 1.50
N ASP A 487 -14.66 7.24 2.36
CA ASP A 487 -15.56 7.92 3.30
C ASP A 487 -16.52 8.88 2.59
N ALA A 488 -16.08 9.51 1.49
CA ALA A 488 -16.91 10.38 0.66
C ALA A 488 -17.72 9.58 -0.39
N GLY A 489 -17.22 8.40 -0.78
CA GLY A 489 -17.86 7.48 -1.72
C GLY A 489 -18.32 6.19 -1.05
N SER A 490 -17.65 5.09 -1.39
CA SER A 490 -17.83 3.76 -0.77
C SER A 490 -16.50 3.03 -0.68
N THR A 491 -16.47 1.90 0.03
CA THR A 491 -15.31 1.02 0.15
C THR A 491 -14.82 0.47 -1.20
N GLY A 492 -13.57 0.00 -1.21
CA GLY A 492 -12.89 -0.57 -2.38
C GLY A 492 -12.35 0.48 -3.34
N ILE A 493 -11.49 0.02 -4.28
CA ILE A 493 -10.79 0.90 -5.22
C ILE A 493 -11.76 1.75 -6.03
N MET A 494 -12.78 1.12 -6.61
CA MET A 494 -13.78 1.83 -7.41
C MET A 494 -14.63 2.79 -6.57
N GLY A 495 -15.06 2.37 -5.39
CA GLY A 495 -15.85 3.23 -4.49
C GLY A 495 -15.08 4.47 -4.04
N ALA A 496 -13.80 4.31 -3.71
CA ALA A 496 -12.92 5.40 -3.32
C ALA A 496 -12.56 6.32 -4.48
N MET A 497 -12.33 5.77 -5.68
CA MET A 497 -12.13 6.53 -6.91
C MET A 497 -13.35 7.40 -7.23
N MET A 498 -14.56 6.85 -7.14
CA MET A 498 -15.80 7.59 -7.34
C MET A 498 -16.01 8.67 -6.28
N GLY A 499 -15.55 8.45 -5.04
CA GLY A 499 -15.46 9.48 -4.00
C GLY A 499 -14.53 10.63 -4.41
N GLY A 500 -13.39 10.32 -5.05
CA GLY A 500 -12.47 11.33 -5.58
C GLY A 500 -13.02 12.11 -6.77
N LEU A 501 -13.73 11.45 -7.68
CA LEU A 501 -14.47 12.11 -8.75
C LEU A 501 -15.54 13.06 -8.20
N ALA A 502 -16.31 12.61 -7.20
CA ALA A 502 -17.30 13.46 -6.55
C ALA A 502 -16.65 14.67 -5.89
N ALA A 503 -15.53 14.50 -5.18
CA ALA A 503 -14.76 15.61 -4.60
C ALA A 503 -14.32 16.62 -5.66
N ALA A 504 -13.73 16.16 -6.77
CA ALA A 504 -13.29 17.04 -7.86
C ALA A 504 -14.47 17.82 -8.48
N CYS A 505 -15.61 17.15 -8.72
CA CYS A 505 -16.84 17.80 -9.19
C CYS A 505 -17.29 18.91 -8.23
N GLN A 506 -17.24 18.66 -6.91
CA GLN A 506 -17.67 19.65 -5.92
C GLN A 506 -16.69 20.82 -5.79
N VAL A 507 -15.39 20.59 -5.95
CA VAL A 507 -14.36 21.65 -5.99
C VAL A 507 -14.56 22.57 -7.21
N LEU A 508 -14.87 21.99 -8.38
CA LEU A 508 -15.11 22.74 -9.62
C LEU A 508 -16.50 23.41 -9.69
N GLY A 509 -17.38 23.13 -8.73
CA GLY A 509 -18.71 23.73 -8.66
C GLY A 509 -19.67 23.23 -9.74
N PRO A 510 -20.67 24.05 -10.17
CA PRO A 510 -21.78 23.57 -11.00
C PRO A 510 -21.40 22.96 -12.35
N ARG A 511 -20.24 23.31 -12.91
CA ARG A 511 -19.73 22.77 -14.18
C ARG A 511 -18.77 21.59 -14.01
N GLY A 512 -18.46 21.18 -12.78
CA GLY A 512 -17.42 20.18 -12.51
C GLY A 512 -17.62 18.86 -13.26
N TYR A 513 -18.82 18.30 -13.20
CA TYR A 513 -19.13 17.06 -13.90
C TYR A 513 -19.02 17.21 -15.43
N SER A 514 -19.54 18.31 -16.01
CA SER A 514 -19.44 18.56 -17.45
C SER A 514 -18.01 18.80 -17.91
N THR A 515 -17.19 19.50 -17.12
CA THR A 515 -15.77 19.74 -17.42
C THR A 515 -15.01 18.41 -17.46
N ILE A 516 -15.16 17.59 -16.43
CA ILE A 516 -14.48 16.29 -16.35
C ILE A 516 -14.95 15.35 -17.45
N THR A 517 -16.26 15.24 -17.69
CA THR A 517 -16.79 14.35 -18.73
C THR A 517 -16.44 14.78 -20.15
N SER A 518 -16.29 16.09 -20.41
CA SER A 518 -15.79 16.59 -21.69
C SER A 518 -14.31 16.23 -21.86
N ALA A 519 -13.50 16.43 -20.82
CA ALA A 519 -12.08 16.08 -20.84
C ALA A 519 -11.83 14.57 -21.00
N LEU A 520 -12.74 13.69 -20.55
CA LEU A 520 -12.64 12.25 -20.79
C LEU A 520 -12.92 11.85 -22.25
N ARG A 521 -13.69 12.65 -23.00
CA ARG A 521 -14.05 12.37 -24.40
C ARG A 521 -13.00 12.89 -25.37
N GLU A 522 -12.42 14.04 -25.05
CA GLU A 522 -11.26 14.59 -25.74
C GLU A 522 -10.06 13.73 -25.31
N ALA A 523 -9.59 12.83 -26.18
CA ALA A 523 -8.49 11.92 -25.88
C ALA A 523 -7.36 12.65 -25.13
N PRO A 524 -6.70 12.02 -24.14
CA PRO A 524 -5.76 12.72 -23.28
C PRO A 524 -4.74 13.45 -24.15
N ALA A 525 -4.74 14.78 -24.08
CA ALA A 525 -3.78 15.58 -24.83
C ALA A 525 -2.40 15.01 -24.53
N SER A 526 -1.72 14.48 -25.54
CA SER A 526 -0.37 13.98 -25.39
C SER A 526 0.45 15.15 -24.85
N PRO A 527 1.02 15.04 -23.65
CA PRO A 527 1.67 16.17 -23.02
C PRO A 527 2.85 16.56 -23.90
N ASP A 528 2.90 17.82 -24.34
CA ASP A 528 3.92 18.39 -25.23
C ASP A 528 5.34 17.88 -24.88
N PRO A 529 5.99 17.08 -25.76
CA PRO A 529 7.27 16.45 -25.45
C PRO A 529 8.46 17.41 -25.49
N GLN A 530 8.30 18.69 -25.89
CA GLN A 530 9.44 19.54 -26.28
C GLN A 530 9.95 20.54 -25.22
N GLY A 531 9.27 20.74 -24.09
CA GLY A 531 9.79 21.57 -23.00
C GLY A 531 10.62 20.74 -22.01
N ALA A 532 11.84 21.17 -21.67
CA ALA A 532 12.55 20.68 -20.49
C ALA A 532 11.69 20.98 -19.25
N ARG A 533 10.81 20.04 -18.89
CA ARG A 533 9.79 20.24 -17.87
C ARG A 533 10.44 20.36 -16.51
N ALA A 534 10.08 21.41 -15.79
CA ALA A 534 10.47 21.59 -14.40
C ALA A 534 9.91 20.44 -13.56
N LEU A 535 10.80 19.70 -12.91
CA LEU A 535 10.41 18.66 -11.97
C LEU A 535 9.95 19.29 -10.65
N PRO A 536 9.02 18.66 -9.91
CA PRO A 536 8.61 19.21 -8.63
C PRO A 536 9.68 19.05 -7.56
N GLY A 537 10.06 20.12 -6.86
CA GLY A 537 10.81 20.12 -5.57
C GLY A 537 11.85 19.01 -5.50
N GLY A 538 12.01 18.19 -4.47
CA GLY A 538 13.09 17.18 -4.38
C GLY A 538 13.11 16.00 -5.39
N LYS A 539 12.74 16.21 -6.66
CA LYS A 539 13.01 15.38 -7.84
C LYS A 539 13.91 16.15 -8.80
N TYR A 540 14.92 15.49 -9.34
CA TYR A 540 15.96 16.11 -10.15
C TYR A 540 16.23 15.27 -11.40
N HIS A 541 16.56 15.94 -12.51
CA HIS A 541 17.11 15.26 -13.67
C HIS A 541 18.51 14.79 -13.32
N ALA A 542 18.90 13.64 -13.84
CA ALA A 542 20.20 13.07 -13.59
C ALA A 542 20.77 12.37 -14.81
N VAL A 543 22.09 12.42 -14.97
CA VAL A 543 22.83 11.83 -16.09
C VAL A 543 23.82 10.82 -15.56
N LEU A 544 23.81 9.61 -16.13
CA LEU A 544 24.79 8.57 -15.79
C LEU A 544 26.17 8.97 -16.30
N VAL A 545 27.08 9.36 -15.39
CA VAL A 545 28.44 9.81 -15.74
C VAL A 545 29.50 8.74 -15.52
N SER A 546 29.27 7.80 -14.60
CA SER A 546 30.17 6.68 -14.35
C SER A 546 29.40 5.42 -14.02
N LYS A 547 29.90 4.28 -14.52
CA LYS A 547 29.39 2.94 -14.26
C LYS A 547 30.58 1.99 -14.28
N ARG A 548 30.86 1.35 -13.15
CA ARG A 548 31.97 0.40 -12.98
C ARG A 548 31.47 -0.84 -12.29
N ARG A 549 31.80 -2.01 -12.82
CA ARG A 549 31.48 -3.29 -12.18
C ARG A 549 32.48 -3.54 -11.04
N LEU A 550 32.00 -3.72 -9.82
CA LEU A 550 32.85 -4.00 -8.64
C LEU A 550 32.98 -5.50 -8.38
N THR A 551 31.88 -6.22 -8.51
CA THR A 551 31.79 -7.68 -8.33
C THR A 551 30.92 -8.25 -9.47
N PRO A 552 30.81 -9.58 -9.64
CA PRO A 552 29.94 -10.16 -10.66
C PRO A 552 28.49 -9.65 -10.63
N SER A 553 27.99 -9.20 -9.47
CA SER A 553 26.59 -8.79 -9.31
C SER A 553 26.39 -7.37 -8.76
N VAL A 554 27.44 -6.56 -8.58
CA VAL A 554 27.33 -5.20 -8.03
C VAL A 554 28.04 -4.18 -8.92
N TRP A 555 27.31 -3.11 -9.23
CA TRP A 555 27.79 -1.95 -9.97
C TRP A 555 27.94 -0.74 -9.05
N ASP A 556 29.04 -0.02 -9.22
CA ASP A 556 29.29 1.33 -8.69
C ASP A 556 28.87 2.34 -9.76
N VAL A 557 27.89 3.17 -9.42
CA VAL A 557 27.20 4.04 -10.35
C VAL A 557 27.29 5.46 -9.83
N THR A 558 27.66 6.39 -10.70
CA THR A 558 27.64 7.83 -10.40
C THR A 558 26.75 8.55 -11.39
N LEU A 559 25.78 9.27 -10.84
CA LEU A 559 24.86 10.14 -11.56
C LEU A 559 25.24 11.59 -11.27
N HIS A 560 25.38 12.42 -12.30
CA HIS A 560 25.36 13.87 -12.13
C HIS A 560 23.91 14.32 -11.97
N VAL A 561 23.59 15.09 -10.94
CA VAL A 561 22.23 15.52 -10.61
C VAL A 561 22.09 17.02 -10.90
N ASP A 562 21.13 17.37 -11.74
CA ASP A 562 20.91 18.75 -12.14
C ASP A 562 20.23 19.54 -11.02
N GLY A 563 20.87 20.61 -10.57
CA GLY A 563 20.34 21.51 -9.54
C GLY A 563 20.90 21.26 -8.15
N GLN A 564 20.63 22.18 -7.23
CA GLN A 564 21.11 22.10 -5.85
C GLN A 564 20.24 21.16 -5.02
N ILE A 565 20.89 20.20 -4.36
CA ILE A 565 20.24 19.30 -3.42
C ILE A 565 20.28 19.95 -2.05
N GLU A 566 19.12 20.37 -1.55
CA GLU A 566 19.00 20.93 -0.21
C GLU A 566 19.26 19.84 0.85
N HIS A 567 20.21 20.07 1.75
CA HIS A 567 20.45 19.36 3.02
C HIS A 567 20.21 17.83 2.99
N TRP A 568 21.28 17.03 2.87
CA TRP A 568 21.24 15.58 3.04
C TRP A 568 22.11 15.14 4.23
N ALA A 569 21.92 13.91 4.70
CA ALA A 569 22.74 13.27 5.72
C ALA A 569 23.14 11.84 5.31
N PRO A 570 24.31 11.36 5.74
CA PRO A 570 24.70 9.96 5.57
C PRO A 570 23.66 8.97 6.08
N GLY A 571 23.49 7.88 5.34
CA GLY A 571 22.50 6.84 5.64
C GLY A 571 21.15 6.99 4.93
N GLN A 572 20.90 8.14 4.31
CA GLN A 572 19.72 8.37 3.49
C GLN A 572 19.77 7.61 2.16
N PHE A 573 18.62 7.47 1.49
CA PHE A 573 18.50 6.83 0.19
C PHE A 573 17.97 7.80 -0.88
N ALA A 574 18.21 7.43 -2.13
CA ALA A 574 17.66 8.06 -3.31
C ALA A 574 16.77 7.07 -4.06
N ARG A 575 15.72 7.57 -4.69
CA ARG A 575 14.84 6.77 -5.52
C ARG A 575 15.10 7.09 -6.99
N LEU A 576 15.49 6.08 -7.75
CA LEU A 576 15.86 6.18 -9.15
C LEU A 576 14.69 5.73 -10.04
N HIS A 577 14.35 6.51 -11.06
CA HIS A 577 13.43 6.08 -12.10
C HIS A 577 14.14 5.11 -13.06
N VAL A 578 13.58 3.92 -13.25
CA VAL A 578 14.25 2.81 -13.97
C VAL A 578 13.46 2.34 -15.19
N GLY A 579 12.57 3.18 -15.73
CA GLY A 579 11.70 2.87 -16.87
C GLY A 579 10.29 2.40 -16.48
N ASP A 580 9.33 2.49 -17.42
CA ASP A 580 7.92 2.09 -17.25
C ASP A 580 7.21 2.66 -16.01
N ASN A 581 7.59 3.88 -15.60
CA ASN A 581 7.17 4.53 -14.35
C ASN A 581 7.49 3.73 -13.07
N ALA A 582 8.40 2.76 -13.15
CA ALA A 582 8.95 2.09 -11.99
C ALA A 582 10.06 2.94 -11.37
N TRP A 583 10.07 2.90 -10.05
CA TRP A 583 11.07 3.55 -9.23
C TRP A 583 11.73 2.53 -8.30
N ARG A 584 13.01 2.73 -8.01
CA ARG A 584 13.81 1.83 -7.18
C ARG A 584 14.61 2.61 -6.16
N ASP A 585 14.50 2.19 -4.90
CA ASP A 585 15.22 2.79 -3.79
C ASP A 585 16.64 2.22 -3.73
N TYR A 586 17.61 3.12 -3.56
CA TYR A 586 19.02 2.82 -3.40
C TYR A 586 19.60 3.73 -2.33
N SER A 587 20.20 3.15 -1.30
CA SER A 587 20.93 3.92 -0.30
C SER A 587 22.03 4.75 -0.95
N ILE A 588 22.18 6.00 -0.52
CA ILE A 588 23.18 6.94 -1.03
C ILE A 588 24.53 6.48 -0.51
N ALA A 589 25.42 6.07 -1.41
CA ALA A 589 26.79 5.68 -1.08
C ALA A 589 27.75 6.87 -0.99
N GLY A 590 27.35 8.02 -1.55
CA GLY A 590 28.05 9.29 -1.49
C GLY A 590 27.29 10.34 -2.30
N LEU A 591 27.36 11.60 -1.87
CA LEU A 591 26.73 12.71 -2.57
C LEU A 591 27.53 14.00 -2.35
N ASP A 592 28.39 14.31 -3.31
CA ASP A 592 29.30 15.46 -3.28
C ASP A 592 29.32 16.13 -4.66
N ASP A 593 29.35 17.46 -4.72
CA ASP A 593 29.44 18.23 -5.98
C ASP A 593 28.44 17.78 -7.07
N HIS A 594 27.18 17.59 -6.69
CA HIS A 594 26.11 17.10 -7.58
C HIS A 594 26.34 15.68 -8.13
N ARG A 595 27.25 14.90 -7.55
CA ARG A 595 27.55 13.51 -7.93
C ARG A 595 26.92 12.55 -6.95
N LEU A 596 25.77 12.00 -7.32
CA LEU A 596 25.10 10.95 -6.58
C LEU A 596 25.74 9.60 -6.89
N ARG A 597 26.35 8.97 -5.89
CA ARG A 597 26.93 7.63 -5.98
C ARG A 597 26.00 6.59 -5.38
N LEU A 598 25.73 5.52 -6.13
CA LEU A 598 24.87 4.40 -5.74
C LEU A 598 25.59 3.06 -5.96
N LEU A 599 25.29 2.07 -5.13
CA LEU A 599 25.65 0.67 -5.37
C LEU A 599 24.41 -0.11 -5.81
N ILE A 600 24.42 -0.64 -7.02
CA ILE A 600 23.27 -1.35 -7.60
C ILE A 600 23.61 -2.83 -7.75
N SER A 601 22.88 -3.69 -7.03
CA SER A 601 22.98 -5.14 -7.21
C SER A 601 22.06 -5.62 -8.33
N THR A 602 22.58 -6.47 -9.21
CA THR A 602 21.81 -7.09 -10.30
C THR A 602 21.32 -8.51 -9.97
N ARG A 603 21.66 -9.02 -8.78
CA ARG A 603 21.38 -10.41 -8.33
C ARG A 603 19.92 -10.85 -8.46
N THR A 604 18.97 -9.92 -8.26
CA THR A 604 17.53 -10.23 -8.28
C THR A 604 16.89 -10.09 -9.65
N GLY A 605 17.63 -9.62 -10.68
CA GLY A 605 17.13 -9.49 -12.05
C GLY A 605 15.97 -8.51 -12.26
N GLY A 606 15.53 -7.79 -11.23
CA GLY A 606 14.39 -6.86 -11.33
C GLY A 606 14.69 -5.63 -12.19
N ARG A 607 13.69 -4.76 -12.39
CA ARG A 607 13.79 -3.58 -13.29
C ARG A 607 15.01 -2.69 -13.07
N GLY A 608 15.42 -2.47 -11.82
CA GLY A 608 16.63 -1.70 -11.51
C GLY A 608 17.92 -2.37 -11.97
N SER A 609 17.98 -3.71 -11.91
CA SER A 609 19.08 -4.51 -12.47
C SER A 609 19.13 -4.36 -13.99
N GLN A 610 17.98 -4.52 -14.65
CA GLN A 610 17.86 -4.41 -16.11
C GLN A 610 18.22 -2.99 -16.59
N PHE A 611 17.76 -1.96 -15.88
CA PHE A 611 18.12 -0.59 -16.16
C PHE A 611 19.63 -0.40 -16.10
N ILE A 612 20.28 -0.78 -15.00
CA ILE A 612 21.71 -0.53 -14.89
C ILE A 612 22.50 -1.38 -15.86
N GLU A 613 22.12 -2.63 -16.14
CA GLU A 613 22.85 -3.49 -17.08
C GLU A 613 22.86 -2.89 -18.49
N ASN A 614 21.72 -2.36 -18.94
CA ASN A 614 21.54 -1.82 -20.28
C ASN A 614 21.89 -0.32 -20.41
N ALA A 615 22.01 0.42 -19.31
CA ALA A 615 22.30 1.85 -19.36
C ALA A 615 23.78 2.12 -19.68
N ASP A 616 24.00 2.98 -20.68
CA ASP A 616 25.30 3.53 -21.05
C ASP A 616 25.56 4.91 -20.41
N LYS A 617 26.83 5.31 -20.36
CA LYS A 617 27.18 6.68 -19.94
C LYS A 617 26.45 7.69 -20.84
N GLY A 618 25.89 8.72 -20.22
CA GLY A 618 25.08 9.74 -20.89
C GLY A 618 23.57 9.49 -20.83
N VAL A 619 23.11 8.31 -20.39
CA VAL A 619 21.68 8.06 -20.17
C VAL A 619 21.13 9.04 -19.13
N THR A 620 20.02 9.70 -19.48
CA THR A 620 19.28 10.61 -18.62
C THR A 620 18.18 9.86 -17.88
N THR A 621 17.93 10.22 -16.62
CA THR A 621 16.85 9.71 -15.79
C THR A 621 16.41 10.75 -14.77
N VAL A 622 15.46 10.41 -13.90
CA VAL A 622 14.99 11.23 -12.79
C VAL A 622 15.32 10.54 -11.47
N VAL A 623 15.74 11.33 -10.49
CA VAL A 623 16.01 10.89 -9.12
C VAL A 623 15.20 11.69 -8.11
N GLU A 624 14.62 11.03 -7.12
CA GLU A 624 13.98 11.66 -5.96
C GLU A 624 14.87 11.47 -4.72
N LEU A 625 15.35 12.57 -4.13
CA LEU A 625 16.29 12.54 -3.00
C LEU A 625 16.34 13.90 -2.25
N PRO A 626 16.88 13.93 -1.02
CA PRO A 626 17.12 12.77 -0.15
C PRO A 626 15.81 12.23 0.45
N LEU A 627 15.84 10.96 0.88
CA LEU A 627 14.76 10.25 1.56
C LEU A 627 15.34 9.38 2.70
N GLY A 628 14.52 9.12 3.72
CA GLY A 628 14.87 8.23 4.83
C GLY A 628 15.51 8.94 6.02
N GLY A 629 15.42 8.27 7.18
CA GLY A 629 15.93 8.77 8.46
C GLY A 629 17.01 7.87 9.08
N PHE A 630 17.56 6.90 8.32
CA PHE A 630 18.71 6.14 8.77
C PHE A 630 19.93 7.06 8.72
N GLY A 631 20.63 7.18 9.84
CA GLY A 631 21.72 8.14 10.01
C GLY A 631 22.52 7.83 11.27
N LEU A 632 23.71 8.43 11.37
CA LEU A 632 24.52 8.36 12.59
C LEU A 632 23.79 9.05 13.74
N ALA A 633 23.70 8.38 14.88
CA ALA A 633 23.24 8.99 16.11
C ALA A 633 24.28 10.00 16.63
N ASP A 634 23.79 11.04 17.29
CA ASP A 634 24.64 12.02 17.97
C ASP A 634 25.03 11.46 19.35
N SER A 635 26.17 10.78 19.39
CA SER A 635 26.57 9.93 20.52
C SER A 635 28.07 9.66 20.54
N ASP A 636 28.61 9.55 21.76
CA ASP A 636 30.02 9.18 22.00
C ASP A 636 30.23 7.64 22.08
N ARG A 637 29.17 6.86 21.86
CA ARG A 637 29.24 5.39 21.88
C ARG A 637 30.11 4.87 20.72
N ARG A 638 30.80 3.75 20.94
CA ARG A 638 31.52 3.05 19.87
C ARG A 638 30.55 2.55 18.81
N ARG A 639 30.91 2.59 17.52
CA ARG A 639 30.01 2.16 16.45
C ARG A 639 30.39 0.77 15.92
N LEU A 640 29.39 -0.08 15.85
CA LEU A 640 29.42 -1.39 15.22
C LEU A 640 28.54 -1.37 13.97
N PHE A 641 29.17 -1.40 12.82
CA PHE A 641 28.51 -1.51 11.53
C PHE A 641 28.39 -2.98 11.14
N ILE A 642 27.21 -3.45 10.76
CA ILE A 642 26.99 -4.82 10.27
C ILE A 642 26.26 -4.75 8.94
N ALA A 643 26.92 -5.23 7.87
CA ALA A 643 26.36 -5.17 6.54
C ALA A 643 26.51 -6.45 5.72
N THR A 644 25.60 -6.67 4.77
CA THR A 644 25.76 -7.69 3.72
C THR A 644 25.50 -7.10 2.33
N GLY A 645 26.31 -7.51 1.35
CA GLY A 645 26.17 -7.07 -0.04
C GLY A 645 26.12 -5.55 -0.18
N THR A 646 25.16 -5.02 -0.95
CA THR A 646 24.99 -3.57 -1.12
C THR A 646 24.49 -2.84 0.14
N GLY A 647 24.18 -3.55 1.23
CA GLY A 647 23.85 -2.92 2.52
C GLY A 647 25.00 -2.12 3.15
N ILE A 648 26.22 -2.21 2.59
CA ILE A 648 27.32 -1.31 2.96
C ILE A 648 27.12 0.11 2.41
N ALA A 649 26.34 0.30 1.35
CA ALA A 649 26.14 1.59 0.68
C ALA A 649 25.82 2.76 1.63
N PRO A 650 24.78 2.72 2.49
CA PRO A 650 24.49 3.83 3.40
C PRO A 650 25.64 4.10 4.36
N MET A 651 26.40 3.07 4.72
CA MET A 651 27.53 3.17 5.65
C MET A 651 28.76 3.80 4.98
N LEU A 652 28.95 3.67 3.67
CA LEU A 652 30.05 4.36 2.98
C LEU A 652 29.93 5.88 3.10
N ALA A 653 28.71 6.40 2.96
CA ALA A 653 28.43 7.81 3.24
C ALA A 653 28.69 8.16 4.71
N MET A 654 28.38 7.26 5.65
CA MET A 654 28.64 7.48 7.08
C MET A 654 30.13 7.50 7.36
N PHE A 655 30.90 6.56 6.81
CA PHE A 655 32.35 6.47 6.99
C PHE A 655 33.06 7.74 6.52
N ALA A 656 32.62 8.33 5.41
CA ALA A 656 33.20 9.57 4.89
C ALA A 656 33.02 10.77 5.82
N GLN A 657 32.04 10.74 6.75
CA GLN A 657 31.68 11.87 7.62
C GLN A 657 31.82 11.55 9.12
N ALA A 658 32.11 10.29 9.47
CA ALA A 658 32.17 9.81 10.84
C ALA A 658 33.46 10.27 11.55
N PRO A 659 33.38 11.04 12.65
CA PRO A 659 34.55 11.37 13.46
C PRO A 659 35.06 10.12 14.19
N GLY A 660 36.37 9.86 14.22
CA GLY A 660 36.94 8.72 14.95
C GLY A 660 36.68 7.35 14.30
N LEU A 661 36.52 7.30 12.98
CA LEU A 661 36.26 6.07 12.19
C LEU A 661 37.28 4.94 12.48
N GLU A 662 38.51 5.28 12.86
CA GLU A 662 39.57 4.35 13.25
C GLU A 662 39.25 3.53 14.52
N HIS A 663 38.26 3.94 15.31
CA HIS A 663 37.80 3.24 16.51
C HIS A 663 36.60 2.33 16.24
N ASP A 664 36.00 2.43 15.06
CA ASP A 664 34.80 1.69 14.70
C ASP A 664 35.13 0.28 14.17
N THR A 665 34.11 -0.58 14.22
CA THR A 665 34.18 -1.94 13.67
C THR A 665 33.13 -2.14 12.59
N LEU A 666 33.52 -2.70 11.45
CA LEU A 666 32.62 -3.24 10.42
C LEU A 666 32.66 -4.76 10.43
N VAL A 667 31.49 -5.39 10.48
CA VAL A 667 31.27 -6.81 10.18
C VAL A 667 30.58 -6.90 8.82
N PHE A 668 31.30 -7.36 7.81
CA PHE A 668 30.79 -7.43 6.44
C PHE A 668 30.63 -8.89 5.98
N GLY A 669 29.42 -9.25 5.57
CA GLY A 669 29.11 -10.59 5.06
C GLY A 669 28.92 -10.64 3.55
N CYS A 670 29.56 -11.62 2.93
CA CYS A 670 29.35 -11.99 1.51
C CYS A 670 29.48 -13.51 1.32
N ARG A 671 29.25 -13.98 0.09
CA ARG A 671 29.32 -15.43 -0.19
C ARG A 671 30.76 -15.92 -0.29
N ASN A 672 31.59 -15.18 -1.03
CA ASN A 672 32.93 -15.55 -1.48
C ASN A 672 33.79 -14.27 -1.58
N ARG A 673 35.11 -14.39 -1.68
CA ARG A 673 36.03 -13.24 -1.83
C ARG A 673 35.72 -12.36 -3.04
N GLU A 674 35.22 -12.94 -4.13
CA GLU A 674 34.83 -12.19 -5.34
C GLU A 674 33.64 -11.24 -5.13
N GLU A 675 32.85 -11.46 -4.06
CA GLU A 675 31.75 -10.58 -3.67
C GLU A 675 32.14 -9.60 -2.55
N ASP A 676 33.41 -9.59 -2.11
CA ASP A 676 33.87 -8.73 -1.01
C ASP A 676 34.08 -7.27 -1.46
N LEU A 677 33.01 -6.48 -1.34
CA LEU A 677 33.00 -5.06 -1.63
C LEU A 677 34.04 -4.26 -0.84
N THR A 678 34.43 -4.70 0.36
CA THR A 678 35.37 -3.95 1.23
C THR A 678 36.80 -3.91 0.68
N THR A 679 37.11 -4.70 -0.34
CA THR A 679 38.45 -4.77 -0.97
C THR A 679 38.54 -4.02 -2.29
N VAL A 680 37.39 -3.71 -2.91
CA VAL A 680 37.30 -3.11 -4.25
C VAL A 680 36.67 -1.72 -4.25
N ILE A 681 35.98 -1.35 -3.17
CA ILE A 681 35.41 -0.01 -3.00
C ILE A 681 36.49 0.96 -2.56
N ASP A 682 36.60 2.05 -3.32
CA ASP A 682 37.46 3.19 -3.00
C ASP A 682 36.69 4.14 -2.05
N SER A 683 36.71 3.85 -0.75
CA SER A 683 36.09 4.66 0.31
C SER A 683 36.77 4.41 1.65
N PRO A 684 36.72 5.36 2.60
CA PRO A 684 37.19 5.14 3.96
C PRO A 684 36.53 3.92 4.59
N MET A 685 37.28 3.18 5.40
CA MET A 685 36.80 1.99 6.12
C MET A 685 37.06 2.14 7.61
N PRO A 686 36.20 1.57 8.48
CA PRO A 686 36.45 1.47 9.91
C PRO A 686 37.82 0.86 10.24
N GLY A 687 38.41 1.29 11.36
CA GLY A 687 39.73 0.82 11.78
C GLY A 687 39.82 -0.69 11.97
N ARG A 688 38.68 -1.36 12.22
CA ARG A 688 38.56 -2.82 12.20
C ARG A 688 37.51 -3.30 11.21
N VAL A 689 37.90 -4.20 10.31
CA VAL A 689 36.98 -4.87 9.38
C VAL A 689 37.05 -6.38 9.55
N LEU A 690 35.97 -7.00 10.02
CA LEU A 690 35.77 -8.45 10.05
C LEU A 690 34.96 -8.88 8.82
N ARG A 691 35.55 -9.74 8.00
CA ARG A 691 34.91 -10.30 6.80
C ARG A 691 34.34 -11.67 7.13
N CYS A 692 33.08 -11.90 6.78
CA CYS A 692 32.38 -13.18 6.93
C CYS A 692 32.08 -13.75 5.54
N LEU A 693 32.70 -14.87 5.19
CA LEU A 693 32.51 -15.58 3.92
C LEU A 693 31.66 -16.83 4.17
N SER A 694 30.45 -16.86 3.65
CA SER A 694 29.49 -17.94 3.95
C SER A 694 29.67 -19.21 3.11
N ARG A 695 30.50 -19.18 2.06
CA ARG A 695 30.70 -20.30 1.12
C ARG A 695 32.17 -20.56 0.78
N GLU A 696 33.10 -19.90 1.46
CA GLU A 696 34.54 -20.00 1.18
C GLU A 696 35.34 -19.85 2.47
N GLU A 697 36.34 -20.70 2.66
CA GLU A 697 37.39 -20.49 3.68
C GLU A 697 38.52 -19.65 3.07
N ALA A 698 38.90 -18.57 3.75
CA ALA A 698 39.99 -17.71 3.30
C ALA A 698 40.82 -17.18 4.48
N PRO A 699 42.13 -16.94 4.28
CA PRO A 699 42.98 -16.34 5.31
C PRO A 699 42.45 -14.97 5.75
N ARG A 700 42.47 -14.71 7.06
CA ARG A 700 42.03 -13.43 7.67
C ARG A 700 40.54 -13.09 7.43
N ALA A 701 39.73 -14.07 7.05
CA ALA A 701 38.27 -13.99 7.03
C ALA A 701 37.66 -15.04 7.97
N PHE A 702 36.48 -14.75 8.49
CA PHE A 702 35.67 -15.70 9.24
C PHE A 702 34.84 -16.54 8.24
N HIS A 703 34.90 -17.86 8.37
CA HIS A 703 34.07 -18.77 7.57
C HIS A 703 32.70 -18.93 8.22
N GLY A 704 31.66 -18.40 7.57
CA GLY A 704 30.28 -18.39 8.07
C GLY A 704 29.55 -17.08 7.75
N ARG A 705 28.32 -16.96 8.23
CA ARG A 705 27.50 -15.75 8.13
C ARG A 705 27.90 -14.72 9.19
N VAL A 706 27.45 -13.48 9.03
CA VAL A 706 27.65 -12.43 10.04
C VAL A 706 27.09 -12.84 11.40
N THR A 707 25.94 -13.53 11.42
CA THR A 707 25.28 -14.04 12.63
C THR A 707 26.15 -15.02 13.40
N ASP A 708 26.98 -15.79 12.71
CA ASP A 708 27.84 -16.82 13.31
C ASP A 708 29.08 -16.19 13.96
N ALA A 709 29.50 -15.02 13.48
CA ALA A 709 30.64 -14.27 14.02
C ALA A 709 30.29 -13.42 15.24
N LEU A 710 29.03 -12.99 15.38
CA LEU A 710 28.60 -12.06 16.43
C LEU A 710 28.81 -12.58 17.87
N PRO A 711 28.53 -13.85 18.22
CA PRO A 711 28.76 -14.34 19.58
C PRO A 711 30.22 -14.18 20.04
N GLY A 712 31.17 -14.42 19.14
CA GLY A 712 32.60 -14.23 19.42
C GLY A 712 32.96 -12.76 19.65
N LEU A 713 32.33 -11.84 18.88
CA LEU A 713 32.56 -10.40 19.01
C LEU A 713 32.01 -9.83 20.33
N ALA A 714 30.81 -10.28 20.73
CA ALA A 714 30.15 -9.84 21.96
C ALA A 714 30.88 -10.30 23.24
N GLY A 715 31.55 -11.47 23.19
CA GLY A 715 32.24 -12.04 24.36
C GLY A 715 33.69 -11.61 24.56
N SER A 716 34.39 -11.07 23.55
CA SER A 716 35.86 -10.98 23.60
C SER A 716 36.51 -9.70 23.03
N SER A 717 35.75 -8.65 22.67
CA SER A 717 36.30 -7.54 21.86
C SER A 717 36.05 -6.09 22.30
N GLY A 718 35.53 -5.82 23.50
CA GLY A 718 35.32 -4.42 23.94
C GLY A 718 34.20 -3.68 23.18
N LEU A 719 33.20 -4.44 22.70
CA LEU A 719 31.91 -3.95 22.21
C LEU A 719 30.87 -4.28 23.30
N ASP A 720 30.91 -3.53 24.39
CA ASP A 720 29.96 -3.66 25.48
C ASP A 720 28.58 -3.15 25.00
N PRO A 721 27.50 -3.93 25.14
CA PRO A 721 26.16 -3.53 24.73
C PRO A 721 25.70 -2.16 25.22
N ARG A 722 26.16 -1.72 26.40
CA ARG A 722 25.77 -0.42 26.99
C ARG A 722 26.50 0.79 26.41
N SER A 723 27.64 0.57 25.75
CA SER A 723 28.50 1.63 25.22
C SER A 723 28.72 1.53 23.70
N THR A 724 27.94 0.67 23.04
CA THR A 724 28.03 0.43 21.60
C THR A 724 26.71 0.79 20.91
N GLU A 725 26.82 1.44 19.76
CA GLU A 725 25.72 1.66 18.82
C GLU A 725 25.88 0.78 17.61
N VAL A 726 24.79 0.11 17.24
CA VAL A 726 24.80 -0.86 16.17
C VAL A 726 24.03 -0.33 14.97
N TYR A 727 24.64 -0.37 13.79
CA TYR A 727 24.04 0.02 12.52
C TYR A 727 23.92 -1.22 11.64
N LEU A 728 22.69 -1.65 11.32
CA LEU A 728 22.43 -2.84 10.50
C LEU A 728 21.84 -2.47 9.13
N CYS A 729 22.44 -3.00 8.06
CA CYS A 729 21.85 -2.91 6.73
C CYS A 729 22.19 -4.11 5.84
N GLY A 730 21.24 -4.63 5.08
CA GLY A 730 21.44 -5.77 4.19
C GLY A 730 20.15 -6.48 3.87
N SER A 731 20.19 -7.80 3.64
CA SER A 731 18.96 -8.56 3.42
C SER A 731 18.05 -8.51 4.66
N ALA A 732 16.73 -8.48 4.43
CA ALA A 732 15.74 -8.41 5.51
C ALA A 732 15.90 -9.58 6.51
N ALA A 733 16.20 -10.79 6.00
CA ALA A 733 16.49 -11.95 6.82
C ALA A 733 17.72 -11.74 7.72
N MET A 734 18.82 -11.21 7.18
CA MET A 734 20.03 -10.94 7.96
C MET A 734 19.75 -9.89 9.04
N VAL A 735 19.10 -8.77 8.69
CA VAL A 735 18.77 -7.71 9.65
C VAL A 735 17.90 -8.25 10.78
N ALA A 736 16.88 -9.04 10.46
CA ALA A 736 16.00 -9.66 11.46
C ALA A 736 16.75 -10.63 12.37
N ASP A 737 17.57 -11.52 11.81
CA ASP A 737 18.34 -12.51 12.58
C ASP A 737 19.37 -11.84 13.50
N THR A 738 20.12 -10.88 12.96
CA THR A 738 21.14 -10.12 13.69
C THR A 738 20.53 -9.27 14.80
N ARG A 739 19.41 -8.58 14.53
CA ARG A 739 18.70 -7.80 15.56
C ARG A 739 18.32 -8.69 16.75
N ARG A 740 17.71 -9.85 16.50
CA ARG A 740 17.34 -10.81 17.57
C ARG A 740 18.54 -11.28 18.39
N LEU A 741 19.68 -11.52 17.75
CA LEU A 741 20.91 -11.92 18.45
C LEU A 741 21.46 -10.79 19.33
N LEU A 742 21.47 -9.56 18.83
CA LEU A 742 21.97 -8.38 19.55
C LEU A 742 21.07 -8.01 20.74
N GLU A 743 19.75 -8.04 20.56
CA GLU A 743 18.80 -7.79 21.65
C GLU A 743 18.96 -8.84 22.77
N ARG A 744 19.12 -10.12 22.42
CA ARG A 744 19.42 -11.19 23.40
C ARG A 744 20.77 -10.99 24.10
N ALA A 745 21.72 -10.36 23.44
CA ALA A 745 23.02 -9.99 24.02
C ALA A 745 22.97 -8.68 24.83
N GLY A 746 21.81 -8.01 24.91
CA GLY A 746 21.59 -6.81 25.73
C GLY A 746 21.87 -5.47 25.05
N TYR A 747 22.02 -5.44 23.72
CA TYR A 747 22.18 -4.19 22.98
C TYR A 747 20.85 -3.45 22.89
N ASP A 748 20.84 -2.18 23.31
CA ASP A 748 19.65 -1.33 23.34
C ASP A 748 19.62 -0.26 22.25
N SER A 749 20.77 0.06 21.65
CA SER A 749 20.89 1.04 20.57
C SER A 749 21.20 0.35 19.23
N ILE A 750 20.13 -0.08 18.55
CA ILE A 750 20.20 -0.79 17.27
C ILE A 750 19.42 0.01 16.21
N HIS A 751 20.17 0.64 15.32
CA HIS A 751 19.67 1.39 14.18
C HIS A 751 19.63 0.49 12.95
N THR A 752 18.48 0.44 12.28
CA THR A 752 18.27 -0.36 11.08
C THR A 752 17.68 0.51 10.00
N GLU A 753 18.15 0.38 8.77
CA GLU A 753 17.49 1.02 7.63
C GLU A 753 16.06 0.47 7.51
N PRO A 754 15.02 1.34 7.48
CA PRO A 754 13.64 0.88 7.43
C PRO A 754 13.29 0.45 6.01
N TYR A 755 13.33 -0.85 5.73
CA TYR A 755 12.68 -1.42 4.54
C TYR A 755 11.59 -2.39 4.92
#